data_AF-A0A844KHG5-F1
#
_entry.id   AF-A0A844KHG5-F1
#
_cell.length_a   1.000
_cell.length_b   1.000
_cell.length_c   1.000
_cell.angle_alpha   90.00
_cell.angle_beta   90.00
_cell.angle_gamma   90.00
#
_symmetry.space_group_name_H-M   'P 1'
#
loop_
_entity.id
_entity.type
_entity.pdbx_description
1 polymer ?
#
loop_
_entity_poly.entity_id
_entity_poly.type
_entity_poly.pdbx_seq_one_letter_code
_entity_poly.pdbx_strand_id
1 'polypeptide(L)'
;MQKNWRTEYFKNLIKDKTRTKRWRKVLLCLSCVVVFWTVYALILPAITLESKKCNIEEHTHSAECYSESQELICGKEEHVHTAECTSINNDLSDSGEEAGTVPDASGNDANGNEEGKNTPEESVIPEESVVPAEPEPSSGTGTTETPGETGEYVLNDHTDQITSVTFTYKKNGKEVEVDKGQTIDTPDDLSMNIKVVFKSIPVATLIEHNGKFVYNLPKEFQIKETTTKNMTQDSDVIGTITVDTNGKVVVAYNDEYLKKLGTNSTISGNFFASAELKLNSVTEKNGQTTVKTPKGDITINLGTDYNEHYGTVAVTKQCSKEKEDKSGDYIKYTITVTAGEDGIKNLYVVDQFTENKNLVNYVGIEKTKKNLDSTANQQNPYETITNSESRPAPGTIYLTNEANSGQKIPESITDTTAVTEPGSFVWNIAEMKAGEIRTLTYFVKLKDKGGLINTKNGQNITNVANLYTKGSNDQVYDKGHVENTFQPKISYNISKDILNSANTSNNQLTVKDKDTDGNYIIKYKLSFTLNNEGSNYPLKNFVFWDYLQNFTDEKMLPYISYDKDSFELHEIKSGKDTKIPNFEISWANGNKEYKKDWDNIKEGEPTRFKIKGGEQNPIIVNPGDSYYVTYQVKVKPEVYAVMKTGSVKVTNRYRVSADNACDKSKGENDPMNGMIDEFGRDTWLNEYTWVQKTKGDSLTVNEDVSVPSDQEKYEYTDAGLSKMTSNTPETSESFIVPAGSYKYTVIVNKTLGQWDVTEATMTDTLSPEYMQYVGYMKITAHNEVSNKDVEIKWVNIDGKSTFSLKPSDIGWRSQNYSYQFEYYATPKNLGTISKENVTNTFKLDKARRNGQDFTFGDAVKSSQTVTITGNYNLSAQKKAWYYEKPEENATT
;
A
#
# COMPACT_ATOMS: atom_id res chain seq x y z
N MET A 1 -49.36 -47.00 -9.48
CA MET A 1 -48.81 -46.19 -10.59
C MET A 1 -49.41 -44.80 -10.54
N GLN A 2 -48.63 -43.81 -10.14
CA GLN A 2 -48.71 -42.43 -10.66
C GLN A 2 -47.37 -41.77 -10.34
N LYS A 3 -46.47 -41.78 -11.33
CA LYS A 3 -45.12 -41.20 -11.25
C LYS A 3 -45.28 -39.69 -11.22
N ASN A 4 -44.71 -39.01 -10.22
CA ASN A 4 -44.90 -37.58 -10.02
C ASN A 4 -43.83 -36.80 -10.81
N TRP A 5 -44.11 -36.53 -12.10
CA TRP A 5 -43.18 -35.93 -13.08
C TRP A 5 -42.70 -34.51 -12.74
N ARG A 6 -43.36 -33.81 -11.80
CA ARG A 6 -43.04 -32.40 -11.50
C ARG A 6 -41.78 -32.25 -10.63
N THR A 7 -41.47 -33.21 -9.77
CA THR A 7 -40.35 -33.06 -8.82
C THR A 7 -38.99 -33.36 -9.46
N GLU A 8 -38.92 -34.28 -10.42
CA GLU A 8 -37.69 -34.53 -11.18
C GLU A 8 -37.35 -33.39 -12.15
N TYR A 9 -38.36 -32.76 -12.75
CA TYR A 9 -38.16 -31.63 -13.66
C TYR A 9 -37.51 -30.44 -12.95
N PHE A 10 -37.96 -30.10 -11.73
CA PHE A 10 -37.36 -29.02 -10.93
C PHE A 10 -35.95 -29.36 -10.42
N LYS A 11 -35.68 -30.61 -10.04
CA LYS A 11 -34.32 -31.03 -9.65
C LYS A 11 -33.35 -30.93 -10.83
N ASN A 12 -33.78 -31.30 -12.03
CA ASN A 12 -32.95 -31.17 -13.24
C ASN A 12 -32.73 -29.71 -13.65
N LEU A 13 -33.74 -28.84 -13.52
CA LEU A 13 -33.62 -27.41 -13.82
C LEU A 13 -32.67 -26.65 -12.87
N ILE A 14 -32.67 -27.02 -11.59
CA ILE A 14 -31.75 -26.45 -10.60
C ILE A 14 -30.31 -26.92 -10.85
N LYS A 15 -30.14 -28.20 -11.24
CA LYS A 15 -28.83 -28.77 -11.59
C LYS A 15 -28.24 -28.14 -12.87
N ASP A 16 -29.07 -27.74 -13.82
CA ASP A 16 -28.65 -27.03 -15.04
C ASP A 16 -28.27 -25.56 -14.79
N LYS A 17 -28.92 -24.89 -13.82
CA LYS A 17 -28.55 -23.52 -13.38
C LYS A 17 -27.20 -23.46 -12.68
N THR A 18 -26.84 -24.47 -11.89
CA THR A 18 -25.50 -24.55 -11.28
C THR A 18 -24.43 -24.87 -12.31
N ARG A 19 -24.75 -25.68 -13.33
CA ARG A 19 -23.85 -25.99 -14.45
C ARG A 19 -23.59 -24.76 -15.33
N THR A 20 -24.61 -23.97 -15.67
CA THR A 20 -24.44 -22.71 -16.42
C THR A 20 -23.69 -21.62 -15.64
N LYS A 21 -23.85 -21.54 -14.30
CA LYS A 21 -23.03 -20.65 -13.46
C LYS A 21 -21.55 -21.06 -13.41
N ARG A 22 -21.25 -22.36 -13.36
CA ARG A 22 -19.86 -22.87 -13.43
C ARG A 22 -19.25 -22.62 -14.81
N TRP A 23 -20.00 -22.86 -15.90
CA TRP A 23 -19.54 -22.57 -17.26
C TRP A 23 -19.31 -21.07 -17.51
N ARG A 24 -20.12 -20.16 -16.96
CA ARG A 24 -19.85 -18.72 -17.02
C ARG A 24 -18.57 -18.31 -16.31
N LYS A 25 -18.25 -18.91 -15.16
CA LYS A 25 -16.97 -18.65 -14.46
C LYS A 25 -15.77 -19.19 -15.26
N VAL A 26 -15.90 -20.38 -15.85
CA VAL A 26 -14.85 -20.96 -16.70
C VAL A 26 -14.63 -20.17 -17.99
N LEU A 27 -15.71 -19.71 -18.65
CA LEU A 27 -15.61 -18.86 -19.85
C LEU A 27 -15.00 -17.49 -19.54
N LEU A 28 -15.30 -16.92 -18.37
CA LEU A 28 -14.73 -15.65 -17.95
C LEU A 28 -13.23 -15.78 -17.64
N CYS A 29 -12.81 -16.86 -16.97
CA CYS A 29 -11.39 -17.17 -16.77
C CYS A 29 -10.66 -17.42 -18.10
N LEU A 30 -11.26 -18.19 -19.03
CA LEU A 30 -10.69 -18.40 -20.37
C LEU A 30 -10.57 -17.10 -21.16
N SER A 31 -11.55 -16.20 -21.07
CA SER A 31 -11.46 -14.87 -21.68
C SER A 31 -10.35 -14.01 -21.07
N CYS A 32 -10.13 -14.08 -19.75
CA CYS A 32 -9.02 -13.39 -19.11
C CYS A 32 -7.67 -13.94 -19.54
N VAL A 33 -7.52 -15.26 -19.71
CA VAL A 33 -6.27 -15.88 -20.18
C VAL A 33 -5.96 -15.49 -21.63
N VAL A 34 -6.97 -15.48 -22.51
CA VAL A 34 -6.80 -15.03 -23.91
C VAL A 34 -6.43 -13.55 -23.96
N VAL A 35 -7.10 -12.69 -23.17
CA VAL A 35 -6.73 -11.26 -23.08
C VAL A 35 -5.30 -11.11 -22.56
N PHE A 36 -4.91 -11.85 -21.51
CA PHE A 36 -3.56 -11.78 -20.94
C PHE A 36 -2.49 -12.23 -21.96
N TRP A 37 -2.75 -13.30 -22.73
CA TRP A 37 -1.86 -13.74 -23.80
C TRP A 37 -1.78 -12.76 -24.96
N THR A 38 -2.91 -12.17 -25.38
CA THR A 38 -2.89 -11.13 -26.43
C THR A 38 -2.18 -9.86 -25.98
N VAL A 39 -2.34 -9.45 -24.72
CA VAL A 39 -1.63 -8.32 -24.13
C VAL A 39 -0.13 -8.64 -24.01
N TYR A 40 0.23 -9.84 -23.56
CA TYR A 40 1.63 -10.28 -23.46
C TYR A 40 2.31 -10.37 -24.84
N ALA A 41 1.61 -10.88 -25.86
CA ALA A 41 2.10 -10.94 -27.23
C ALA A 41 2.23 -9.56 -27.91
N LEU A 42 1.42 -8.57 -27.49
CA LEU A 42 1.51 -7.18 -27.96
C LEU A 42 2.54 -6.34 -27.19
N ILE A 43 2.88 -6.73 -25.96
CA ILE A 43 3.88 -6.05 -25.13
C ILE A 43 5.31 -6.49 -25.49
N LEU A 44 5.52 -7.72 -25.96
CA LEU A 44 6.85 -8.23 -26.32
C LEU A 44 7.58 -7.38 -27.39
N PRO A 45 6.94 -6.88 -28.46
CA PRO A 45 7.58 -5.93 -29.39
C PRO A 45 7.84 -4.54 -28.77
N ALA A 46 7.07 -4.14 -27.76
CA ALA A 46 7.14 -2.82 -27.14
C ALA A 46 8.24 -2.70 -26.07
N ILE A 47 8.57 -3.79 -25.37
CA ILE A 47 9.65 -3.80 -24.36
C ILE A 47 11.03 -4.06 -25.00
N THR A 48 11.10 -4.69 -26.18
CA THR A 48 12.37 -4.87 -26.92
C THR A 48 12.81 -3.66 -27.74
N LEU A 49 12.09 -2.54 -27.66
CA LEU A 49 12.40 -1.28 -28.37
C LEU A 49 12.76 -0.13 -27.42
N GLU A 50 12.92 -0.39 -26.12
CA GLU A 50 13.51 0.58 -25.18
C GLU A 50 15.02 0.38 -25.07
N SER A 51 15.76 1.00 -25.99
CA SER A 51 16.87 1.91 -25.67
C SER A 51 17.72 2.17 -26.91
N LYS A 52 17.59 3.39 -27.45
CA LYS A 52 18.69 4.16 -28.06
C LYS A 52 18.23 5.62 -28.12
N LYS A 53 18.46 6.35 -27.02
CA LYS A 53 18.23 7.81 -26.99
C LYS A 53 19.28 8.47 -27.86
N CYS A 54 18.87 8.97 -29.02
CA CYS A 54 19.63 9.97 -29.76
C CYS A 54 19.45 11.31 -29.01
N ASN A 55 20.54 11.97 -28.61
CA ASN A 55 20.51 13.19 -27.79
C ASN A 55 20.22 14.46 -28.62
N ILE A 56 19.35 14.37 -29.64
CA ILE A 56 18.98 15.46 -30.54
C ILE A 56 17.50 15.78 -30.32
N GLU A 57 17.16 17.07 -30.25
CA GLU A 57 15.81 17.55 -29.92
C GLU A 57 14.81 17.21 -31.04
N GLU A 58 13.91 16.26 -30.79
CA GLU A 58 12.79 15.94 -31.68
C GLU A 58 11.75 17.07 -31.62
N HIS A 59 11.43 17.67 -32.78
CA HIS A 59 10.31 18.59 -32.89
C HIS A 59 9.11 17.86 -33.52
N THR A 60 7.92 18.09 -32.99
CA THR A 60 6.66 17.51 -33.47
C THR A 60 5.77 18.60 -34.07
N HIS A 61 5.12 18.31 -35.19
CA HIS A 61 4.26 19.26 -35.88
C HIS A 61 2.90 19.38 -35.18
N SER A 62 2.50 20.61 -34.82
CA SER A 62 1.16 20.93 -34.32
C SER A 62 0.23 21.32 -35.48
N ALA A 63 -1.07 21.50 -35.21
CA ALA A 63 -2.06 21.89 -36.23
C ALA A 63 -1.74 23.24 -36.92
N GLU A 64 -0.91 24.07 -36.30
CA GLU A 64 -0.46 25.37 -36.82
C GLU A 64 0.65 25.24 -37.88
N CYS A 65 1.26 24.05 -38.02
CA CYS A 65 2.29 23.76 -39.01
C CYS A 65 1.74 23.38 -40.39
N TYR A 66 0.42 23.37 -40.55
CA TYR A 66 -0.27 23.00 -41.78
C TYR A 66 -1.13 24.17 -42.29
N SER A 67 -1.12 24.39 -43.60
CA SER A 67 -2.01 25.36 -44.24
C SER A 67 -3.46 24.87 -44.25
N GLU A 68 -4.41 25.76 -44.53
CA GLU A 68 -5.84 25.41 -44.69
C GLU A 68 -6.10 24.37 -45.79
N SER A 69 -5.15 24.15 -46.71
CA SER A 69 -5.17 23.11 -47.75
C SER A 69 -4.42 21.82 -47.36
N GLN A 70 -4.08 21.65 -46.07
CA GLN A 70 -3.33 20.51 -45.51
C GLN A 70 -1.88 20.34 -46.02
N GLU A 71 -1.26 21.40 -46.54
CA GLU A 71 0.16 21.36 -46.91
C GLU A 71 1.04 21.77 -45.73
N LEU A 72 2.11 21.02 -45.46
CA LEU A 72 3.05 21.31 -44.37
C LEU A 72 3.87 22.57 -44.72
N ILE A 73 3.82 23.59 -43.86
CA ILE A 73 4.50 24.88 -44.04
C ILE A 73 5.60 25.13 -43.01
N CYS A 74 6.01 24.11 -42.26
CA CYS A 74 7.08 24.19 -41.26
C CYS A 74 8.47 24.17 -41.90
N GLY A 75 9.33 25.13 -41.54
CA GLY A 75 10.71 25.24 -42.06
C GLY A 75 11.80 24.70 -41.12
N LYS A 76 11.45 23.88 -40.12
CA LYS A 76 12.43 23.27 -39.20
C LYS A 76 12.96 21.96 -39.78
N GLU A 77 14.25 21.70 -39.64
CA GLU A 77 14.92 20.53 -40.21
C GLU A 77 14.49 19.25 -39.45
N GLU A 78 13.89 18.29 -40.15
CA GLU A 78 13.51 16.99 -39.59
C GLU A 78 14.77 16.12 -39.39
N HIS A 79 14.94 15.58 -38.18
CA HIS A 79 15.97 14.57 -37.92
C HIS A 79 15.57 13.25 -38.58
N VAL A 80 16.46 12.71 -39.41
CA VAL A 80 16.28 11.41 -40.09
C VAL A 80 17.37 10.46 -39.60
N HIS A 81 16.98 9.32 -39.03
CA HIS A 81 17.93 8.30 -38.58
C HIS A 81 18.67 7.68 -39.78
N THR A 82 19.98 7.95 -39.89
CA THR A 82 20.89 7.26 -40.82
C THR A 82 21.59 6.08 -40.13
N ALA A 83 22.14 5.15 -40.92
CA ALA A 83 22.79 3.93 -40.42
C ALA A 83 24.00 4.19 -39.49
N GLU A 84 24.54 5.41 -39.48
CA GLU A 84 25.65 5.83 -38.62
C GLU A 84 25.27 5.99 -37.14
N CYS A 85 23.98 5.96 -36.79
CA CYS A 85 23.52 6.07 -35.40
C CYS A 85 23.76 4.77 -34.55
N THR A 86 24.65 3.87 -34.99
CA THR A 86 24.85 2.52 -34.41
C THR A 86 26.21 2.25 -33.75
N SER A 87 27.13 3.21 -33.65
CA SER A 87 28.44 2.98 -33.02
C SER A 87 28.82 4.09 -32.05
N ILE A 88 29.55 3.74 -30.98
CA ILE A 88 30.05 4.53 -29.81
C ILE A 88 29.23 4.15 -28.55
N ASN A 89 29.68 3.35 -27.56
CA ASN A 89 31.02 2.92 -27.16
C ASN A 89 31.00 1.49 -26.59
N ASN A 90 31.95 0.67 -27.04
CA ASN A 90 32.57 -0.39 -26.24
C ASN A 90 33.88 0.17 -25.69
N ASP A 91 34.21 -0.17 -24.44
CA ASP A 91 35.55 -0.37 -23.84
C ASP A 91 35.36 -0.34 -22.32
N LEU A 92 35.73 -1.32 -21.50
CA LEU A 92 36.85 -2.27 -21.54
C LEU A 92 36.55 -3.51 -20.66
N SER A 93 37.01 -4.68 -21.13
CA SER A 93 37.68 -5.80 -20.42
C SER A 93 37.55 -5.90 -18.88
N ASP A 94 37.31 -7.06 -18.26
CA ASP A 94 37.99 -8.34 -18.51
C ASP A 94 37.19 -9.52 -17.93
N SER A 95 37.38 -10.64 -18.63
CA SER A 95 37.05 -12.05 -18.41
C SER A 95 37.48 -12.58 -17.02
N GLY A 96 37.02 -13.74 -16.54
CA GLY A 96 36.37 -14.91 -17.14
C GLY A 96 36.02 -15.88 -16.00
N GLU A 97 35.52 -17.10 -16.15
CA GLU A 97 35.12 -18.01 -17.23
C GLU A 97 34.22 -19.03 -16.50
N GLU A 98 32.98 -19.24 -16.95
CA GLU A 98 32.55 -20.35 -17.82
C GLU A 98 32.57 -21.76 -17.21
N ALA A 99 31.37 -22.37 -17.19
CA ALA A 99 31.02 -23.73 -17.64
C ALA A 99 29.82 -24.21 -16.79
N GLY A 100 28.71 -24.68 -17.31
CA GLY A 100 28.30 -25.03 -18.66
C GLY A 100 27.07 -25.94 -18.56
N THR A 101 26.22 -25.89 -19.59
CA THR A 101 25.24 -26.92 -20.02
C THR A 101 23.92 -27.15 -19.25
N VAL A 102 22.83 -26.74 -19.91
CA VAL A 102 21.46 -27.31 -19.96
C VAL A 102 21.46 -28.27 -21.19
N PRO A 103 20.55 -29.26 -21.45
CA PRO A 103 19.11 -29.42 -21.14
C PRO A 103 18.73 -30.88 -20.70
N ASP A 104 17.49 -31.36 -20.47
CA ASP A 104 16.20 -31.15 -21.13
C ASP A 104 15.04 -31.88 -20.38
N ALA A 105 13.81 -31.45 -20.68
CA ALA A 105 12.51 -32.15 -20.79
C ALA A 105 11.95 -33.17 -19.76
N SER A 106 10.75 -32.86 -19.23
CA SER A 106 9.46 -33.60 -19.38
C SER A 106 8.48 -33.09 -18.29
N GLY A 107 7.37 -32.41 -18.61
CA GLY A 107 6.12 -33.01 -19.13
C GLY A 107 5.31 -33.62 -17.96
N ASN A 108 4.43 -32.87 -17.29
CA ASN A 108 3.01 -32.57 -17.61
C ASN A 108 2.01 -33.42 -16.78
N ASP A 109 0.97 -32.71 -16.34
CA ASP A 109 -0.42 -33.15 -16.15
C ASP A 109 -0.95 -33.70 -14.80
N ALA A 110 -1.76 -32.82 -14.19
CA ALA A 110 -3.18 -33.03 -13.92
C ALA A 110 -3.64 -33.62 -12.56
N ASN A 111 -4.24 -32.70 -11.78
CA ASN A 111 -5.65 -32.72 -11.35
C ASN A 111 -6.07 -33.70 -10.24
N GLY A 112 -6.73 -33.18 -9.20
CA GLY A 112 -7.43 -34.00 -8.22
C GLY A 112 -7.82 -33.30 -6.92
N ASN A 113 -8.77 -32.37 -7.03
CA ASN A 113 -9.47 -31.71 -5.92
C ASN A 113 -10.23 -32.73 -5.04
N GLU A 114 -10.14 -32.65 -3.70
CA GLU A 114 -11.29 -32.93 -2.82
C GLU A 114 -11.07 -32.36 -1.39
N GLU A 115 -11.93 -31.41 -1.05
CA GLU A 115 -12.13 -30.84 0.29
C GLU A 115 -13.51 -31.32 0.78
N GLY A 116 -13.61 -31.90 1.97
CA GLY A 116 -14.83 -32.62 2.37
C GLY A 116 -14.96 -33.03 3.83
N LYS A 117 -14.84 -32.05 4.74
CA LYS A 117 -15.53 -31.90 6.04
C LYS A 117 -16.68 -32.89 6.37
N ASN A 118 -16.59 -33.61 7.51
CA ASN A 118 -17.55 -33.56 8.64
C ASN A 118 -17.40 -34.73 9.64
N THR A 119 -17.54 -34.34 10.91
CA THR A 119 -17.68 -35.08 12.18
C THR A 119 -18.89 -36.03 12.24
N PRO A 120 -18.90 -36.96 13.22
CA PRO A 120 -19.91 -36.90 14.31
C PRO A 120 -19.25 -37.05 15.70
N GLU A 121 -19.52 -36.14 16.65
CA GLU A 121 -20.52 -36.26 17.75
C GLU A 121 -20.19 -37.29 18.85
N GLU A 122 -19.44 -36.79 19.86
CA GLU A 122 -19.71 -36.71 21.32
C GLU A 122 -20.33 -37.85 22.17
N SER A 123 -19.78 -37.93 23.42
CA SER A 123 -20.42 -38.24 24.72
C SER A 123 -20.24 -39.69 25.25
N VAL A 124 -19.88 -40.07 26.51
CA VAL A 124 -19.71 -39.48 27.87
C VAL A 124 -18.91 -40.48 28.78
N ILE A 125 -17.85 -40.03 29.50
CA ILE A 125 -17.38 -40.22 30.94
C ILE A 125 -17.46 -41.63 31.64
N PRO A 126 -16.64 -42.02 32.67
CA PRO A 126 -15.35 -41.55 33.21
C PRO A 126 -14.24 -42.65 33.28
N GLU A 127 -12.96 -42.25 33.33
CA GLU A 127 -11.89 -43.11 33.82
C GLU A 127 -11.70 -42.94 35.33
N GLU A 128 -11.78 -44.07 36.04
CA GLU A 128 -11.45 -44.21 37.45
C GLU A 128 -10.02 -44.74 37.58
N SER A 129 -9.28 -44.09 38.47
CA SER A 129 -7.90 -44.37 38.90
C SER A 129 -7.70 -45.81 39.38
N VAL A 130 -6.71 -46.55 38.82
CA VAL A 130 -5.99 -47.58 39.57
C VAL A 130 -4.50 -47.61 39.15
N VAL A 131 -3.65 -47.38 40.16
CA VAL A 131 -2.19 -47.45 40.17
C VAL A 131 -1.69 -48.86 39.82
N PRO A 132 -0.60 -49.04 39.03
CA PRO A 132 0.17 -50.27 39.06
C PRO A 132 1.23 -50.19 40.14
N ALA A 133 1.09 -51.06 41.14
CA ALA A 133 2.08 -51.29 42.17
C ALA A 133 3.33 -52.01 41.61
N GLU A 134 4.46 -51.61 42.17
CA GLU A 134 5.77 -52.27 42.19
C GLU A 134 5.67 -53.75 42.64
N PRO A 135 6.46 -54.67 42.07
CA PRO A 135 6.75 -55.94 42.72
C PRO A 135 8.21 -56.04 43.14
N GLU A 136 8.42 -56.15 44.45
CA GLU A 136 9.61 -56.69 45.13
C GLU A 136 9.67 -58.24 44.97
N PRO A 137 10.81 -58.89 45.31
CA PRO A 137 11.30 -60.12 44.69
C PRO A 137 10.72 -61.39 45.31
N SER A 138 10.72 -62.47 44.53
CA SER A 138 10.42 -63.81 45.03
C SER A 138 11.50 -64.81 44.64
N SER A 139 12.13 -65.38 45.66
CA SER A 139 12.92 -66.61 45.62
C SER A 139 12.04 -67.81 45.25
N GLY A 140 12.54 -68.77 44.48
CA GLY A 140 11.79 -70.02 44.25
C GLY A 140 12.36 -70.90 43.14
N THR A 141 13.18 -71.86 43.57
CA THR A 141 13.70 -73.05 42.90
C THR A 141 12.76 -73.80 41.95
N GLY A 142 13.29 -74.17 40.78
CA GLY A 142 13.14 -75.47 40.10
C GLY A 142 11.83 -75.77 39.36
N THR A 143 11.85 -75.87 38.02
CA THR A 143 11.93 -77.15 37.27
C THR A 143 11.68 -77.00 35.76
N THR A 144 12.41 -77.85 35.02
CA THR A 144 12.17 -78.43 33.69
C THR A 144 12.25 -77.53 32.45
N GLU A 145 13.44 -77.58 31.84
CA GLU A 145 13.77 -77.19 30.47
C GLU A 145 13.06 -78.07 29.44
N THR A 146 12.62 -77.44 28.35
CA THR A 146 12.33 -78.08 27.06
C THR A 146 13.46 -77.65 26.10
N PRO A 147 14.23 -78.56 25.47
CA PRO A 147 15.33 -78.19 24.58
C PRO A 147 14.82 -77.82 23.19
N GLY A 148 15.07 -76.59 22.72
CA GLY A 148 14.65 -76.18 21.37
C GLY A 148 14.81 -74.72 20.98
N GLU A 149 15.47 -73.86 21.76
CA GLU A 149 15.95 -72.55 21.29
C GLU A 149 17.46 -72.50 21.51
N THR A 150 18.24 -72.58 20.43
CA THR A 150 19.66 -72.23 20.46
C THR A 150 19.76 -70.76 20.87
N GLY A 151 20.20 -70.50 22.11
CA GLY A 151 20.37 -69.15 22.65
C GLY A 151 21.28 -68.28 21.78
N GLU A 152 21.31 -66.97 22.00
CA GLU A 152 22.14 -66.07 21.19
C GLU A 152 23.64 -66.25 21.50
N TYR A 153 24.51 -66.22 20.47
CA TYR A 153 25.96 -66.17 20.68
C TYR A 153 26.39 -64.74 21.03
N VAL A 154 26.51 -64.43 22.31
CA VAL A 154 26.85 -63.08 22.81
C VAL A 154 28.36 -62.91 22.92
N LEU A 155 28.95 -62.16 22.00
CA LEU A 155 30.40 -61.94 21.89
C LEU A 155 30.99 -61.26 23.14
N ASN A 156 30.20 -60.47 23.88
CA ASN A 156 30.66 -59.82 25.12
C ASN A 156 31.14 -60.84 26.17
N ASP A 157 30.59 -62.06 26.19
CA ASP A 157 30.93 -63.11 27.16
C ASP A 157 32.21 -63.88 26.77
N HIS A 158 32.68 -63.70 25.54
CA HIS A 158 33.87 -64.36 24.97
C HIS A 158 35.02 -63.36 24.80
N THR A 159 35.44 -62.76 25.91
CA THR A 159 36.43 -61.68 25.91
C THR A 159 37.75 -62.05 25.23
N ASP A 160 38.15 -63.33 25.20
CA ASP A 160 39.34 -63.85 24.52
C ASP A 160 39.25 -63.77 22.99
N GLN A 161 38.04 -63.76 22.44
CA GLN A 161 37.73 -63.59 21.02
C GLN A 161 37.59 -62.13 20.60
N ILE A 162 37.57 -61.19 21.54
CA ILE A 162 37.73 -59.77 21.23
C ILE A 162 39.23 -59.46 21.21
N THR A 163 39.67 -58.59 20.30
CA THR A 163 41.06 -58.10 20.21
C THR A 163 41.17 -56.73 20.86
N SER A 164 40.31 -55.79 20.45
CA SER A 164 40.23 -54.44 21.00
C SER A 164 38.83 -53.85 20.86
N VAL A 165 38.54 -52.85 21.70
CA VAL A 165 37.37 -51.98 21.59
C VAL A 165 37.90 -50.55 21.66
N THR A 166 37.88 -49.82 20.55
CA THR A 166 38.36 -48.44 20.48
C THR A 166 37.22 -47.47 20.24
N PHE A 167 37.37 -46.24 20.72
CA PHE A 167 36.38 -45.19 20.58
C PHE A 167 37.00 -44.02 19.82
N THR A 168 36.26 -43.46 18.87
CA THR A 168 36.66 -42.27 18.13
C THR A 168 35.66 -41.15 18.41
N TYR A 169 36.17 -39.96 18.74
CA TYR A 169 35.39 -38.77 19.07
C TYR A 169 36.00 -37.53 18.45
N LYS A 170 35.24 -36.43 18.37
CA LYS A 170 35.76 -35.15 17.87
C LYS A 170 36.25 -34.26 19.01
N LYS A 171 37.45 -33.70 18.84
CA LYS A 171 38.00 -32.65 19.71
C LYS A 171 38.65 -31.57 18.86
N ASN A 172 38.25 -30.32 19.04
CA ASN A 172 38.69 -29.18 18.24
C ASN A 172 38.55 -29.44 16.73
N GLY A 173 37.45 -30.07 16.32
CA GLY A 173 37.12 -30.42 14.93
C GLY A 173 37.91 -31.59 14.35
N LYS A 174 38.72 -32.29 15.14
CA LYS A 174 39.54 -33.44 14.68
C LYS A 174 39.11 -34.73 15.36
N GLU A 175 39.12 -35.83 14.62
CA GLU A 175 38.90 -37.16 15.17
C GLU A 175 40.09 -37.60 16.02
N VAL A 176 39.79 -38.07 17.23
CA VAL A 176 40.74 -38.60 18.21
C VAL A 176 40.29 -40.01 18.57
N GLU A 177 41.19 -40.97 18.42
CA GLU A 177 40.96 -42.36 18.84
C GLU A 177 41.52 -42.59 20.25
N VAL A 178 40.76 -43.30 21.09
CA VAL A 178 41.16 -43.73 22.42
C VAL A 178 40.94 -45.23 22.61
N ASP A 179 41.81 -45.83 23.44
CA ASP A 179 41.79 -47.24 23.81
C ASP A 179 41.77 -47.39 25.34
N LYS A 180 41.77 -48.63 25.84
CA LYS A 180 41.69 -49.00 27.26
C LYS A 180 42.59 -48.16 28.17
N GLY A 181 42.04 -47.73 29.30
CA GLY A 181 42.74 -46.96 30.31
C GLY A 181 43.01 -45.49 29.95
N GLN A 182 42.60 -45.04 28.76
CA GLN A 182 42.66 -43.63 28.37
C GLN A 182 41.36 -42.89 28.70
N THR A 183 41.43 -41.55 28.65
CA THR A 183 40.31 -40.66 28.96
C THR A 183 39.88 -39.90 27.71
N ILE A 184 38.58 -39.95 27.39
CA ILE A 184 37.93 -38.99 26.50
C ILE A 184 37.70 -37.73 27.30
N ASP A 185 38.44 -36.68 27.00
CA ASP A 185 38.35 -35.41 27.70
C ASP A 185 37.71 -34.36 26.82
N THR A 186 36.62 -33.75 27.31
CA THR A 186 35.91 -32.60 26.71
C THR A 186 35.69 -32.73 25.21
N PRO A 187 34.86 -33.71 24.77
CA PRO A 187 34.56 -33.90 23.36
C PRO A 187 33.78 -32.69 22.79
N ASP A 188 33.85 -32.44 21.48
CA ASP A 188 33.11 -31.33 20.86
C ASP A 188 31.59 -31.56 20.89
N ASP A 189 31.16 -32.82 20.80
CA ASP A 189 29.78 -33.28 20.90
C ASP A 189 29.71 -34.66 21.57
N LEU A 190 28.50 -35.18 21.81
CA LEU A 190 28.30 -36.48 22.47
C LEU A 190 28.39 -37.68 21.51
N SER A 191 28.65 -37.46 20.23
CA SER A 191 28.71 -38.51 19.22
C SER A 191 30.03 -39.26 19.32
N MET A 192 29.93 -40.59 19.30
CA MET A 192 31.05 -41.51 19.42
C MET A 192 30.95 -42.58 18.35
N ASN A 193 32.09 -42.98 17.80
CA ASN A 193 32.19 -44.17 16.96
C ASN A 193 32.91 -45.28 17.73
N ILE A 194 32.27 -46.44 17.88
CA ILE A 194 32.77 -47.58 18.63
C ILE A 194 33.22 -48.64 17.64
N LYS A 195 34.51 -48.97 17.64
CA LYS A 195 35.10 -50.01 16.80
C LYS A 195 35.41 -51.24 17.63
N VAL A 196 34.86 -52.38 17.23
CA VAL A 196 35.13 -53.68 17.88
C VAL A 196 35.88 -54.56 16.90
N VAL A 197 37.06 -55.01 17.31
CA VAL A 197 37.88 -55.97 16.54
C VAL A 197 37.74 -57.34 17.20
N PHE A 198 37.31 -58.35 16.45
CA PHE A 198 37.10 -59.72 16.94
C PHE A 198 37.92 -60.72 16.13
N LYS A 199 38.21 -61.87 16.74
CA LYS A 199 39.04 -62.93 16.17
C LYS A 199 38.53 -64.32 16.53
N SER A 200 38.87 -65.27 15.68
CA SER A 200 38.77 -66.70 15.97
C SER A 200 37.35 -67.19 16.33
N ILE A 201 36.28 -66.57 15.82
CA ILE A 201 34.90 -67.06 16.04
C ILE A 201 34.71 -68.33 15.20
N PRO A 202 34.42 -69.51 15.77
CA PRO A 202 34.26 -70.73 15.00
C PRO A 202 33.03 -70.70 14.09
N VAL A 203 33.19 -71.14 12.83
CA VAL A 203 32.07 -71.23 11.88
C VAL A 203 31.02 -72.24 12.35
N ALA A 204 31.43 -73.34 12.99
CA ALA A 204 30.51 -74.31 13.59
C ALA A 204 29.58 -73.65 14.63
N THR A 205 30.13 -72.83 15.52
CA THR A 205 29.35 -72.06 16.51
C THR A 205 28.38 -71.11 15.82
N LEU A 206 28.81 -70.38 14.80
CA LEU A 206 27.89 -69.50 14.06
C LEU A 206 26.74 -70.28 13.43
N ILE A 207 26.99 -71.46 12.85
CA ILE A 207 25.94 -72.31 12.27
C ILE A 207 24.95 -72.78 13.34
N GLU A 208 25.44 -73.18 14.52
CA GLU A 208 24.61 -73.55 15.68
C GLU A 208 23.74 -72.38 16.18
N HIS A 209 24.19 -71.14 15.96
CA HIS A 209 23.50 -69.91 16.35
C HIS A 209 22.90 -69.16 15.14
N ASN A 210 22.36 -69.90 14.16
CA ASN A 210 21.63 -69.36 13.01
C ASN A 210 22.43 -68.34 12.16
N GLY A 211 23.73 -68.57 12.02
CA GLY A 211 24.68 -67.75 11.28
C GLY A 211 25.02 -66.41 11.93
N LYS A 212 24.74 -66.24 13.23
CA LYS A 212 24.74 -64.93 13.89
C LYS A 212 25.56 -64.90 15.17
N PHE A 213 26.07 -63.71 15.47
CA PHE A 213 26.49 -63.33 16.81
C PHE A 213 26.00 -61.94 17.19
N VAL A 214 25.97 -61.68 18.49
CA VAL A 214 25.49 -60.43 19.09
C VAL A 214 26.61 -59.74 19.85
N TYR A 215 26.68 -58.42 19.78
CA TYR A 215 27.49 -57.59 20.66
C TYR A 215 26.62 -56.47 21.27
N ASN A 216 26.54 -56.41 22.58
CA ASN A 216 25.85 -55.35 23.31
C ASN A 216 26.81 -54.18 23.54
N LEU A 217 26.45 -53.00 23.04
CA LEU A 217 27.17 -51.76 23.31
C LEU A 217 27.06 -51.38 24.79
N PRO A 218 28.00 -50.58 25.32
CA PRO A 218 27.91 -50.12 26.70
C PRO A 218 26.62 -49.31 26.94
N LYS A 219 25.98 -49.54 28.10
CA LYS A 219 24.67 -48.98 28.45
C LYS A 219 24.66 -47.45 28.54
N GLU A 220 25.83 -46.85 28.72
CA GLU A 220 26.07 -45.41 28.77
C GLU A 220 25.77 -44.74 27.42
N PHE A 221 25.71 -45.52 26.32
CA PHE A 221 25.37 -45.01 25.00
C PHE A 221 23.91 -45.25 24.63
N GLN A 222 23.40 -44.38 23.76
CA GLN A 222 22.11 -44.52 23.08
C GLN A 222 22.29 -44.53 21.56
N ILE A 223 21.38 -45.24 20.90
CA ILE A 223 21.30 -45.33 19.43
C ILE A 223 19.95 -44.73 19.03
N LYS A 224 19.98 -43.64 18.27
CA LYS A 224 18.77 -42.88 17.89
C LYS A 224 17.88 -43.64 16.91
N GLU A 225 18.49 -44.41 16.02
CA GLU A 225 17.77 -45.15 14.97
C GLU A 225 18.44 -46.48 14.67
N THR A 226 17.63 -47.47 14.26
CA THR A 226 18.17 -48.77 13.85
C THR A 226 18.85 -48.65 12.50
N THR A 227 20.12 -49.09 12.41
CA THR A 227 20.87 -49.09 11.16
C THR A 227 21.17 -50.50 10.70
N THR A 228 21.11 -50.75 9.39
CA THR A 228 21.50 -52.04 8.78
C THR A 228 22.45 -51.79 7.62
N LYS A 229 23.61 -52.45 7.63
CA LYS A 229 24.63 -52.34 6.57
C LYS A 229 25.04 -53.72 6.07
N ASN A 230 25.27 -53.83 4.77
CA ASN A 230 25.83 -55.05 4.17
C ASN A 230 27.31 -55.18 4.54
N MET A 231 27.71 -56.39 4.92
CA MET A 231 29.11 -56.79 5.02
C MET A 231 29.56 -57.28 3.65
N THR A 232 30.73 -56.84 3.20
CA THR A 232 31.28 -57.26 1.90
C THR A 232 32.69 -57.82 2.02
N GLN A 233 33.00 -58.82 1.19
CA GLN A 233 34.35 -59.32 0.95
C GLN A 233 34.57 -59.34 -0.56
N ASP A 234 35.60 -58.65 -1.05
CA ASP A 234 35.94 -58.57 -2.49
C ASP A 234 34.73 -58.20 -3.38
N SER A 235 33.84 -57.35 -2.87
CA SER A 235 32.56 -56.88 -3.48
C SER A 235 31.36 -57.83 -3.34
N ASP A 236 31.53 -59.06 -2.86
CA ASP A 236 30.42 -59.98 -2.57
C ASP A 236 29.81 -59.65 -1.20
N VAL A 237 28.47 -59.61 -1.12
CA VAL A 237 27.77 -59.46 0.16
C VAL A 237 27.83 -60.77 0.93
N ILE A 238 28.55 -60.77 2.05
CA ILE A 238 28.78 -61.95 2.90
C ILE A 238 27.85 -62.00 4.12
N GLY A 239 27.08 -60.93 4.35
CA GLY A 239 26.13 -60.84 5.45
C GLY A 239 25.69 -59.41 5.73
N THR A 240 25.13 -59.17 6.91
CA THR A 240 24.64 -57.87 7.37
C THR A 240 25.01 -57.59 8.82
N ILE A 241 25.20 -56.32 9.15
CA ILE A 241 25.33 -55.82 10.52
C ILE A 241 24.13 -54.92 10.79
N THR A 242 23.41 -55.21 11.87
CA THR A 242 22.30 -54.39 12.36
C THR A 242 22.65 -53.83 13.72
N VAL A 243 22.49 -52.53 13.94
CA VAL A 243 22.60 -51.88 15.26
C VAL A 243 21.22 -51.35 15.60
N ASP A 244 20.59 -51.88 16.65
CA ASP A 244 19.26 -51.44 17.07
C ASP A 244 19.30 -50.33 18.12
N THR A 245 18.13 -49.77 18.44
CA THR A 245 17.96 -48.68 19.41
C THR A 245 18.27 -49.09 20.86
N ASN A 246 18.31 -50.39 21.16
CA ASN A 246 18.67 -50.91 22.48
C ASN A 246 20.19 -51.06 22.66
N GLY A 247 20.98 -50.71 21.63
CA GLY A 247 22.43 -50.86 21.63
C GLY A 247 22.88 -52.29 21.32
N LYS A 248 22.01 -53.13 20.75
CA LYS A 248 22.35 -54.49 20.33
C LYS A 248 22.85 -54.50 18.90
N VAL A 249 24.07 -54.97 18.70
CA VAL A 249 24.68 -55.18 17.38
C VAL A 249 24.51 -56.64 16.99
N VAL A 250 23.79 -56.92 15.92
CA VAL A 250 23.62 -58.27 15.36
C VAL A 250 24.46 -58.38 14.08
N VAL A 251 25.45 -59.26 14.11
CA VAL A 251 26.26 -59.61 12.94
C VAL A 251 25.78 -60.94 12.40
N ALA A 252 25.21 -60.92 11.19
CA ALA A 252 24.60 -62.08 10.55
C ALA A 252 25.32 -62.40 9.24
N TYR A 253 25.83 -63.63 9.11
CA TYR A 253 26.47 -64.10 7.88
C TYR A 253 25.48 -64.86 7.00
N ASN A 254 25.68 -64.79 5.69
CA ASN A 254 24.90 -65.57 4.73
C ASN A 254 25.26 -67.06 4.84
N ASP A 255 24.26 -67.94 4.85
CA ASP A 255 24.47 -69.39 4.93
C ASP A 255 25.41 -69.93 3.85
N GLU A 256 25.31 -69.39 2.62
CA GLU A 256 26.18 -69.75 1.51
C GLU A 256 27.64 -69.40 1.77
N TYR A 257 27.89 -68.27 2.44
CA TYR A 257 29.24 -67.85 2.81
C TYR A 257 29.83 -68.76 3.90
N LEU A 258 29.04 -69.08 4.94
CA LEU A 258 29.47 -69.99 6.00
C LEU A 258 29.75 -71.41 5.46
N LYS A 259 28.93 -71.90 4.52
CA LYS A 259 29.15 -73.19 3.84
C LYS A 259 30.44 -73.20 3.02
N LYS A 260 30.78 -72.10 2.33
CA LYS A 260 32.04 -71.96 1.58
C LYS A 260 33.27 -72.00 2.47
N LEU A 261 33.21 -71.44 3.69
CA LEU A 261 34.32 -71.45 4.64
C LEU A 261 34.57 -72.81 5.29
N GLY A 262 33.52 -73.61 5.51
CA GLY A 262 33.61 -74.92 6.17
C GLY A 262 33.65 -74.85 7.71
N THR A 263 33.19 -75.92 8.38
CA THR A 263 32.94 -75.94 9.84
C THR A 263 34.19 -75.85 10.72
N ASN A 264 35.36 -76.21 10.18
CA ASN A 264 36.65 -76.15 10.90
C ASN A 264 37.33 -74.77 10.82
N SER A 265 36.75 -73.82 10.09
CA SER A 265 37.29 -72.48 9.92
C SER A 265 36.87 -71.54 11.04
N THR A 266 37.58 -70.42 11.19
CA THR A 266 37.20 -69.33 12.09
C THR A 266 37.10 -68.01 11.33
N ILE A 267 36.29 -67.09 11.85
CA ILE A 267 36.10 -65.75 11.29
C ILE A 267 36.71 -64.72 12.24
N SER A 268 37.43 -63.77 11.66
CA SER A 268 37.98 -62.59 12.33
C SER A 268 37.62 -61.35 11.52
N GLY A 269 37.45 -60.22 12.19
CA GLY A 269 37.01 -59.00 11.53
C GLY A 269 36.86 -57.84 12.48
N ASN A 270 36.20 -56.80 12.00
CA ASN A 270 35.82 -55.66 12.83
C ASN A 270 34.49 -55.09 12.37
N PHE A 271 33.83 -54.37 13.26
CA PHE A 271 32.65 -53.57 12.94
C PHE A 271 32.69 -52.24 13.68
N PHE A 272 31.88 -51.31 13.19
CA PHE A 272 31.72 -49.97 13.76
C PHE A 272 30.26 -49.74 14.13
N ALA A 273 30.03 -49.11 15.28
CA ALA A 273 28.73 -48.61 15.69
C ALA A 273 28.84 -47.12 16.03
N SER A 274 27.99 -46.30 15.42
CA SER A 274 27.84 -44.89 15.81
C SER A 274 26.82 -44.80 16.93
N ALA A 275 27.18 -44.13 18.03
CA ALA A 275 26.34 -43.98 19.20
C ALA A 275 26.50 -42.59 19.82
N GLU A 276 25.56 -42.20 20.68
CA GLU A 276 25.64 -40.94 21.44
C GLU A 276 25.72 -41.26 22.93
N LEU A 277 26.58 -40.55 23.66
CA LEU A 277 26.67 -40.71 25.11
C LEU A 277 25.41 -40.15 25.77
N LYS A 278 24.73 -40.95 26.60
CA LYS A 278 23.63 -40.48 27.43
C LYS A 278 24.15 -39.55 28.50
N LEU A 279 23.66 -38.33 28.55
CA LEU A 279 24.16 -37.36 29.51
C LEU A 279 23.84 -37.77 30.97
N ASN A 280 22.69 -38.41 31.19
CA ASN A 280 22.30 -38.96 32.49
C ASN A 280 23.17 -40.13 32.99
N SER A 281 24.06 -40.68 32.14
CA SER A 281 25.03 -41.71 32.54
C SER A 281 26.25 -41.14 33.26
N VAL A 282 26.36 -39.81 33.33
CA VAL A 282 27.47 -39.07 33.93
C VAL A 282 27.19 -38.74 35.39
N THR A 283 28.20 -38.89 36.25
CA THR A 283 28.06 -38.59 37.68
C THR A 283 28.10 -37.08 37.95
N GLU A 284 27.15 -36.60 38.76
CA GLU A 284 26.96 -35.15 38.98
C GLU A 284 28.16 -34.44 39.63
N LYS A 285 29.00 -35.15 40.39
CA LYS A 285 30.02 -34.52 41.25
C LYS A 285 31.26 -34.04 40.49
N ASN A 286 31.64 -34.69 39.39
CA ASN A 286 32.84 -34.38 38.62
C ASN A 286 32.63 -34.41 37.10
N GLY A 287 31.41 -34.67 36.61
CA GLY A 287 31.15 -34.72 35.17
C GLY A 287 31.84 -35.89 34.48
N GLN A 288 32.11 -36.97 35.21
CA GLN A 288 32.78 -38.15 34.69
C GLN A 288 31.90 -39.38 34.72
N THR A 289 32.12 -40.27 33.76
CA THR A 289 31.58 -41.63 33.75
C THR A 289 32.65 -42.62 33.29
N THR A 290 32.48 -43.88 33.68
CA THR A 290 33.37 -44.97 33.29
C THR A 290 32.57 -45.94 32.43
N VAL A 291 33.00 -46.11 31.19
CA VAL A 291 32.39 -47.05 30.25
C VAL A 291 33.12 -48.38 30.38
N LYS A 292 32.37 -49.42 30.73
CA LYS A 292 32.91 -50.78 30.85
C LYS A 292 32.91 -51.47 29.49
N THR A 293 34.05 -52.06 29.13
CA THR A 293 34.15 -52.88 27.91
C THR A 293 34.78 -54.24 28.19
N PRO A 294 34.55 -55.25 27.33
CA PRO A 294 35.21 -56.56 27.44
C PRO A 294 36.75 -56.51 27.42
N LYS A 295 37.38 -55.41 26.99
CA LYS A 295 38.83 -55.25 26.85
C LYS A 295 39.46 -54.15 27.71
N GLY A 296 38.72 -53.70 28.72
CA GLY A 296 39.18 -52.70 29.68
C GLY A 296 38.33 -51.43 29.64
N ASP A 297 38.29 -50.75 30.76
CA ASP A 297 37.44 -49.58 30.93
C ASP A 297 38.08 -48.34 30.30
N ILE A 298 37.24 -47.41 29.87
CA ILE A 298 37.64 -46.04 29.51
C ILE A 298 36.91 -45.04 30.40
N THR A 299 37.52 -43.89 30.61
CA THR A 299 36.88 -42.78 31.34
C THR A 299 36.43 -41.72 30.34
N ILE A 300 35.22 -41.21 30.49
CA ILE A 300 34.75 -40.03 29.76
C ILE A 300 34.60 -38.89 30.76
N ASN A 301 35.26 -37.77 30.48
CA ASN A 301 35.24 -36.55 31.26
C ASN A 301 34.62 -35.43 30.43
N LEU A 302 33.40 -35.03 30.77
CA LEU A 302 32.69 -33.92 30.13
C LEU A 302 32.91 -32.59 30.88
N GLY A 303 33.52 -32.63 32.07
CA GLY A 303 33.67 -31.46 32.94
C GLY A 303 32.43 -31.18 33.79
N THR A 304 32.54 -30.26 34.75
CA THR A 304 31.48 -29.99 35.73
C THR A 304 30.23 -29.35 35.12
N ASP A 305 30.37 -28.69 33.97
CA ASP A 305 29.29 -27.98 33.27
C ASP A 305 28.70 -28.83 32.14
N TYR A 306 28.83 -30.16 32.21
CA TYR A 306 28.44 -31.05 31.13
C TYR A 306 26.98 -30.87 30.69
N ASN A 307 26.07 -30.56 31.63
CA ASN A 307 24.66 -30.35 31.28
C ASN A 307 24.42 -29.00 30.60
N GLU A 308 25.03 -27.94 31.09
CA GLU A 308 24.99 -26.63 30.43
C GLU A 308 25.64 -26.71 29.04
N HIS A 309 26.76 -27.42 28.88
CA HIS A 309 27.50 -27.49 27.61
C HIS A 309 26.78 -28.36 26.58
N TYR A 310 26.41 -29.59 26.92
CA TYR A 310 25.89 -30.58 25.96
C TYR A 310 24.37 -30.76 25.99
N GLY A 311 23.68 -30.29 27.04
CA GLY A 311 22.22 -30.33 27.11
C GLY A 311 21.58 -29.59 25.94
N THR A 312 20.55 -30.19 25.36
CA THR A 312 19.89 -29.66 24.16
C THR A 312 18.54 -29.02 24.51
N VAL A 313 18.19 -27.99 23.75
CA VAL A 313 16.90 -27.31 23.87
C VAL A 313 16.42 -26.91 22.48
N ALA A 314 15.17 -27.20 22.18
CA ALA A 314 14.49 -26.67 21.00
C ALA A 314 13.72 -25.41 21.38
N VAL A 315 13.61 -24.46 20.45
CA VAL A 315 12.86 -23.22 20.68
C VAL A 315 11.97 -22.88 19.50
N THR A 316 10.78 -22.36 19.80
CA THR A 316 9.91 -21.71 18.83
C THR A 316 9.44 -20.37 19.36
N LYS A 317 9.17 -19.44 18.44
CA LYS A 317 8.71 -18.09 18.78
C LYS A 317 7.56 -17.71 17.86
N GLN A 318 6.50 -17.18 18.45
CA GLN A 318 5.32 -16.72 17.72
C GLN A 318 4.95 -15.30 18.14
N CYS A 319 4.36 -14.55 17.21
CA CYS A 319 3.77 -13.26 17.50
C CYS A 319 2.39 -13.14 16.85
N SER A 320 1.48 -12.44 17.50
CA SER A 320 0.15 -12.18 16.97
C SER A 320 -0.44 -10.92 17.60
N LYS A 321 -1.45 -10.34 16.97
CA LYS A 321 -2.22 -9.27 17.59
C LYS A 321 -2.97 -9.82 18.80
N GLU A 322 -2.94 -9.09 19.92
CA GLU A 322 -3.74 -9.46 21.08
C GLU A 322 -5.23 -9.29 20.77
N LYS A 323 -5.99 -10.40 20.87
CA LYS A 323 -7.40 -10.43 20.46
C LYS A 323 -8.32 -9.80 21.50
N GLU A 324 -7.96 -9.91 22.77
CA GLU A 324 -8.75 -9.35 23.88
C GLU A 324 -8.50 -7.84 24.04
N ASP A 325 -7.44 -7.33 23.42
CA ASP A 325 -7.11 -5.92 23.42
C ASP A 325 -8.02 -5.13 22.47
N LYS A 326 -9.06 -4.53 23.06
CA LYS A 326 -9.96 -3.60 22.35
C LYS A 326 -9.25 -2.34 21.86
N SER A 327 -8.10 -1.97 22.43
CA SER A 327 -7.33 -0.81 21.97
C SER A 327 -6.53 -1.13 20.71
N GLY A 328 -6.20 -2.40 20.46
CA GLY A 328 -5.39 -2.86 19.33
C GLY A 328 -3.92 -2.43 19.38
N ASP A 329 -3.42 -2.07 20.56
CA ASP A 329 -2.11 -1.50 20.81
C ASP A 329 -1.05 -2.56 21.17
N TYR A 330 -1.48 -3.77 21.58
CA TYR A 330 -0.57 -4.82 22.04
C TYR A 330 -0.35 -5.94 21.01
N ILE A 331 0.92 -6.35 20.91
CA ILE A 331 1.37 -7.56 20.23
C ILE A 331 1.64 -8.61 21.32
N LYS A 332 1.01 -9.77 21.20
CA LYS A 332 1.28 -10.94 22.04
C LYS A 332 2.44 -11.73 21.43
N TYR A 333 3.46 -11.99 22.23
CA TYR A 333 4.54 -12.89 21.88
C TYR A 333 4.51 -14.14 22.77
N THR A 334 4.92 -15.27 22.18
CA THR A 334 5.19 -16.49 22.92
C THR A 334 6.56 -17.04 22.54
N ILE A 335 7.32 -17.47 23.54
CA ILE A 335 8.56 -18.24 23.37
C ILE A 335 8.36 -19.57 24.05
N THR A 336 8.45 -20.66 23.29
CA THR A 336 8.30 -22.02 23.80
C THR A 336 9.64 -22.73 23.68
N VAL A 337 10.16 -23.20 24.81
CA VAL A 337 11.37 -24.01 24.90
C VAL A 337 11.02 -25.45 25.28
N THR A 338 11.72 -26.41 24.69
CA THR A 338 11.54 -27.85 24.94
C THR A 338 12.89 -28.48 25.23
N ALA A 339 13.06 -29.05 26.41
CA ALA A 339 14.29 -29.74 26.78
C ALA A 339 14.44 -31.05 26.00
N GLY A 340 15.68 -31.38 25.63
CA GLY A 340 16.01 -32.68 25.04
C GLY A 340 15.86 -33.86 26.01
N GLU A 341 16.24 -35.05 25.57
CA GLU A 341 16.11 -36.31 26.31
C GLU A 341 16.88 -36.36 27.65
N ASP A 342 17.86 -35.48 27.82
CA ASP A 342 18.72 -35.42 28.99
C ASP A 342 18.45 -34.21 29.91
N GLY A 343 17.45 -33.39 29.58
CA GLY A 343 17.18 -32.14 30.29
C GLY A 343 18.23 -31.05 30.04
N ILE A 344 18.04 -29.89 30.66
CA ILE A 344 18.96 -28.75 30.56
C ILE A 344 18.92 -27.89 31.82
N LYS A 345 20.08 -27.39 32.25
CA LYS A 345 20.27 -26.55 33.45
C LYS A 345 20.70 -25.14 33.06
N ASN A 346 20.35 -24.19 33.92
CA ASN A 346 20.75 -22.78 33.83
C ASN A 346 20.49 -22.18 32.44
N LEU A 347 19.28 -22.35 31.90
CA LEU A 347 18.88 -21.82 30.61
C LEU A 347 18.49 -20.35 30.73
N TYR A 348 19.00 -19.51 29.83
CA TYR A 348 18.72 -18.09 29.72
C TYR A 348 18.25 -17.80 28.30
N VAL A 349 17.09 -17.17 28.19
CA VAL A 349 16.54 -16.65 26.94
C VAL A 349 16.67 -15.13 26.98
N VAL A 350 17.44 -14.58 26.04
CA VAL A 350 17.65 -13.13 25.90
C VAL A 350 16.87 -12.65 24.68
N ASP A 351 15.80 -11.91 24.93
CA ASP A 351 14.87 -11.42 23.92
C ASP A 351 15.13 -9.94 23.60
N GLN A 352 15.27 -9.61 22.32
CA GLN A 352 15.52 -8.23 21.88
C GLN A 352 15.00 -7.95 20.48
N PHE A 353 14.68 -6.69 20.20
CA PHE A 353 14.28 -6.22 18.88
C PHE A 353 15.50 -5.84 18.03
N THR A 354 15.59 -6.40 16.82
CA THR A 354 16.69 -6.15 15.88
C THR A 354 16.31 -5.19 14.75
N GLU A 355 15.01 -5.02 14.47
CA GLU A 355 14.51 -4.15 13.41
C GLU A 355 13.33 -3.30 13.91
N ASN A 356 13.30 -2.01 13.53
CA ASN A 356 12.25 -1.04 13.89
C ASN A 356 11.87 -1.02 15.40
N LYS A 357 12.86 -1.26 16.28
CA LYS A 357 12.69 -1.31 17.73
C LYS A 357 12.13 -0.03 18.36
N ASN A 358 12.36 1.12 17.70
CA ASN A 358 11.82 2.41 18.12
C ASN A 358 10.29 2.50 18.07
N LEU A 359 9.61 1.52 17.45
CA LEU A 359 8.15 1.48 17.31
C LEU A 359 7.44 0.79 18.49
N VAL A 360 8.17 0.17 19.41
CA VAL A 360 7.61 -0.73 20.43
C VAL A 360 8.21 -0.51 21.80
N ASN A 361 7.53 -1.00 22.85
CA ASN A 361 8.02 -1.11 24.22
C ASN A 361 7.52 -2.40 24.88
N TYR A 362 8.35 -3.06 25.70
CA TYR A 362 7.91 -4.21 26.52
C TYR A 362 6.91 -3.77 27.60
N VAL A 363 6.02 -4.67 28.01
CA VAL A 363 4.94 -4.40 28.97
C VAL A 363 5.05 -5.37 30.14
N GLY A 364 4.96 -4.85 31.37
CA GLY A 364 4.94 -5.67 32.58
C GLY A 364 6.28 -6.33 32.96
N ILE A 365 7.39 -5.97 32.28
CA ILE A 365 8.74 -6.46 32.59
C ILE A 365 9.52 -5.35 33.30
N GLU A 366 9.92 -5.62 34.54
CA GLU A 366 10.64 -4.67 35.40
C GLU A 366 12.15 -4.92 35.36
N LYS A 367 12.95 -3.91 35.75
CA LYS A 367 14.42 -4.04 35.83
C LYS A 367 14.87 -5.04 36.90
N THR A 368 14.10 -5.13 37.98
CA THR A 368 14.36 -6.06 39.08
C THR A 368 13.94 -7.47 38.71
N LYS A 369 14.82 -8.44 38.95
CA LYS A 369 14.54 -9.86 38.75
C LYS A 369 13.33 -10.30 39.58
N LYS A 370 12.33 -10.86 38.90
CA LYS A 370 11.07 -11.32 39.50
C LYS A 370 10.74 -12.74 39.04
N ASN A 371 10.11 -13.53 39.90
CA ASN A 371 9.52 -14.81 39.52
C ASN A 371 8.29 -14.59 38.62
N LEU A 372 8.14 -15.41 37.60
CA LEU A 372 6.97 -15.40 36.71
C LEU A 372 5.76 -16.04 37.39
N ASP A 373 4.58 -15.52 37.10
CA ASP A 373 3.32 -16.17 37.47
C ASP A 373 3.05 -17.36 36.54
N SER A 374 2.28 -18.34 37.01
CA SER A 374 1.91 -19.53 36.23
C SER A 374 0.64 -19.34 35.38
N THR A 375 -0.02 -18.20 35.52
CA THR A 375 -1.29 -17.88 34.87
C THR A 375 -1.31 -16.44 34.38
N ALA A 376 -2.08 -16.17 33.33
CA ALA A 376 -2.24 -14.83 32.78
C ALA A 376 -2.83 -13.86 33.82
N ASN A 377 -2.25 -12.66 33.91
CA ASN A 377 -2.76 -11.55 34.70
C ASN A 377 -2.58 -10.24 33.92
N GLN A 378 -3.64 -9.81 33.23
CA GLN A 378 -3.60 -8.67 32.31
C GLN A 378 -2.48 -8.84 31.26
N GLN A 379 -1.75 -7.77 30.93
CA GLN A 379 -0.62 -7.80 30.00
C GLN A 379 0.74 -8.06 30.70
N ASN A 380 0.75 -8.64 31.90
CA ASN A 380 2.00 -9.06 32.55
C ASN A 380 2.54 -10.36 31.96
N PRO A 381 3.87 -10.54 31.90
CA PRO A 381 4.47 -11.78 31.42
C PRO A 381 4.17 -12.94 32.39
N TYR A 382 3.93 -14.13 31.84
CA TYR A 382 3.69 -15.34 32.62
C TYR A 382 4.23 -16.59 31.91
N GLU A 383 4.47 -17.64 32.67
CA GLU A 383 5.05 -18.89 32.21
C GLU A 383 4.08 -20.05 32.39
N THR A 384 3.93 -20.89 31.36
CA THR A 384 3.17 -22.13 31.46
C THR A 384 4.12 -23.31 31.29
N ILE A 385 3.91 -24.34 32.10
CA ILE A 385 4.77 -25.53 32.14
C ILE A 385 3.90 -26.74 31.81
N THR A 386 4.34 -27.54 30.85
CA THR A 386 3.67 -28.78 30.41
C THR A 386 4.68 -29.91 30.26
N ASN A 387 4.20 -31.15 30.31
CA ASN A 387 5.06 -32.36 30.28
C ASN A 387 6.13 -32.36 31.37
N SER A 388 5.73 -32.02 32.61
CA SER A 388 6.62 -32.11 33.77
C SER A 388 6.05 -33.08 34.80
N GLU A 389 6.85 -34.06 35.22
CA GLU A 389 6.50 -35.02 36.27
C GLU A 389 6.47 -34.38 37.67
N SER A 390 7.14 -33.24 37.82
CA SER A 390 7.13 -32.41 39.03
C SER A 390 6.40 -31.10 38.75
N ARG A 391 5.80 -30.42 39.74
CA ARG A 391 5.26 -29.05 39.55
C ARG A 391 6.41 -28.05 39.76
N PRO A 392 7.19 -27.68 38.73
CA PRO A 392 8.40 -26.91 38.93
C PRO A 392 8.03 -25.47 39.26
N ALA A 393 8.91 -24.77 39.97
CA ALA A 393 8.76 -23.32 40.09
C ALA A 393 8.91 -22.67 38.69
N PRO A 394 8.07 -21.66 38.37
CA PRO A 394 8.30 -20.82 37.21
C PRO A 394 9.69 -20.18 37.24
N GLY A 395 10.19 -19.85 36.06
CA GLY A 395 11.42 -19.10 35.88
C GLY A 395 11.32 -17.66 36.37
N THR A 396 12.38 -16.91 36.08
CA THR A 396 12.51 -15.50 36.46
C THR A 396 12.70 -14.62 35.25
N ILE A 397 12.24 -13.37 35.31
CA ILE A 397 12.37 -12.40 34.23
C ILE A 397 12.88 -11.05 34.75
N TYR A 398 13.66 -10.35 33.94
CA TYR A 398 14.02 -8.94 34.16
C TYR A 398 14.33 -8.22 32.85
N LEU A 399 14.08 -6.90 32.85
CA LEU A 399 14.40 -5.96 31.79
C LEU A 399 15.86 -5.48 31.92
N THR A 400 16.53 -5.32 30.80
CA THR A 400 17.91 -4.87 30.72
C THR A 400 18.15 -4.03 29.45
N ASN A 401 19.35 -3.48 29.29
CA ASN A 401 19.76 -2.84 28.03
C ASN A 401 20.05 -3.92 26.97
N GLU A 402 20.18 -3.52 25.72
CA GLU A 402 20.50 -4.47 24.65
C GLU A 402 21.79 -5.24 24.94
N ALA A 403 21.78 -6.54 24.62
CA ALA A 403 22.97 -7.36 24.75
C ALA A 403 24.03 -6.86 23.76
N ASN A 404 25.29 -6.82 24.22
CA ASN A 404 26.43 -6.46 23.38
C ASN A 404 27.38 -7.65 23.26
N SER A 405 28.33 -7.57 22.32
CA SER A 405 29.26 -8.67 22.04
C SER A 405 30.11 -9.10 23.24
N GLY A 406 30.32 -8.23 24.23
CA GLY A 406 31.04 -8.53 25.46
C GLY A 406 30.21 -9.20 26.56
N GLN A 407 28.87 -9.08 26.51
CA GLN A 407 27.97 -9.62 27.53
C GLN A 407 26.70 -10.19 26.88
N LYS A 408 26.77 -11.49 26.50
CA LYS A 408 25.68 -12.24 25.86
C LYS A 408 24.43 -12.37 26.74
N ILE A 409 24.63 -12.49 28.05
CA ILE A 409 23.57 -12.51 29.07
C ILE A 409 23.74 -11.24 29.92
N PRO A 410 23.01 -10.16 29.62
CA PRO A 410 23.11 -8.92 30.38
C PRO A 410 22.63 -9.13 31.82
N GLU A 411 23.32 -8.51 32.77
CA GLU A 411 22.90 -8.55 34.17
C GLU A 411 21.65 -7.70 34.42
N SER A 412 20.96 -8.01 35.52
CA SER A 412 19.83 -7.19 35.98
C SER A 412 20.33 -5.81 36.39
N ILE A 413 19.60 -4.76 36.02
CA ILE A 413 19.97 -3.39 36.36
C ILE A 413 19.62 -3.14 37.83
N THR A 414 20.62 -2.92 38.68
CA THR A 414 20.46 -2.71 40.13
C THR A 414 20.41 -1.25 40.57
N ASP A 415 20.83 -0.31 39.70
CA ASP A 415 21.11 1.08 40.07
C ASP A 415 20.18 2.08 39.32
N THR A 416 20.47 3.38 39.42
CA THR A 416 19.73 4.46 38.74
C THR A 416 19.90 4.49 37.21
N THR A 417 20.59 3.50 36.62
CA THR A 417 20.84 3.39 35.19
C THR A 417 19.53 3.36 34.38
N ALA A 418 19.45 4.23 33.38
CA ALA A 418 18.33 4.28 32.45
C ALA A 418 18.36 3.07 31.50
N VAL A 419 17.18 2.51 31.20
CA VAL A 419 17.02 1.55 30.11
C VAL A 419 16.79 2.37 28.84
N THR A 420 17.55 2.09 27.79
CA THR A 420 17.28 2.67 26.47
C THR A 420 16.12 1.90 25.85
N GLU A 421 14.96 2.53 25.69
CA GLU A 421 13.77 1.88 25.13
C GLU A 421 14.01 1.30 23.72
N PRO A 422 13.51 0.09 23.39
CA PRO A 422 12.73 -0.80 24.27
C PRO A 422 13.58 -1.66 25.21
N GLY A 423 14.90 -1.71 25.02
CA GLY A 423 15.83 -2.56 25.77
C GLY A 423 15.80 -4.02 25.30
N SER A 424 16.19 -4.92 26.19
CA SER A 424 16.04 -6.38 26.05
C SER A 424 15.51 -6.96 27.36
N PHE A 425 15.09 -8.23 27.38
CA PHE A 425 14.83 -8.92 28.64
C PHE A 425 15.54 -10.27 28.71
N VAL A 426 15.74 -10.76 29.92
CA VAL A 426 16.28 -12.08 30.19
C VAL A 426 15.25 -12.91 30.94
N TRP A 427 14.85 -14.05 30.37
CA TRP A 427 14.07 -15.09 31.02
C TRP A 427 15.01 -16.24 31.42
N ASN A 428 15.11 -16.52 32.70
CA ASN A 428 15.98 -17.55 33.27
C ASN A 428 15.14 -18.72 33.80
N ILE A 429 15.53 -19.92 33.40
CA ILE A 429 14.99 -21.20 33.85
C ILE A 429 16.14 -21.99 34.49
N ALA A 430 16.03 -22.28 35.78
CA ALA A 430 17.10 -22.93 36.54
C ALA A 430 17.37 -24.37 36.08
N GLU A 431 16.31 -25.14 35.83
CA GLU A 431 16.42 -26.53 35.36
C GLU A 431 15.13 -26.92 34.62
N MET A 432 15.29 -27.66 33.54
CA MET A 432 14.23 -28.36 32.83
C MET A 432 14.58 -29.85 32.76
N LYS A 433 13.61 -30.71 33.13
CA LYS A 433 13.76 -32.17 33.02
C LYS A 433 13.59 -32.63 31.56
N ALA A 434 13.93 -33.88 31.31
CA ALA A 434 13.84 -34.48 29.98
C ALA A 434 12.43 -34.31 29.38
N GLY A 435 12.35 -33.75 28.17
CA GLY A 435 11.08 -33.53 27.46
C GLY A 435 10.16 -32.44 28.06
N GLU A 436 10.58 -31.73 29.10
CA GLU A 436 9.80 -30.65 29.70
C GLU A 436 9.61 -29.49 28.72
N ILE A 437 8.40 -28.93 28.67
CA ILE A 437 8.05 -27.82 27.80
C ILE A 437 7.65 -26.60 28.64
N ARG A 438 8.32 -25.47 28.41
CA ARG A 438 7.97 -24.18 29.03
C ARG A 438 7.63 -23.15 27.99
N THR A 439 6.57 -22.38 28.22
CA THR A 439 6.15 -21.29 27.33
C THR A 439 6.03 -19.99 28.10
N LEU A 440 6.88 -19.02 27.77
CA LEU A 440 6.75 -17.63 28.21
C LEU A 440 5.78 -16.90 27.27
N THR A 441 4.72 -16.31 27.84
CA THR A 441 3.85 -15.36 27.15
C THR A 441 4.15 -13.96 27.67
N TYR A 442 4.36 -13.01 26.76
CA TYR A 442 4.61 -11.61 27.11
C TYR A 442 4.01 -10.66 26.07
N PHE A 443 3.93 -9.38 26.41
CA PHE A 443 3.25 -8.37 25.62
C PHE A 443 4.17 -7.20 25.30
N VAL A 444 3.93 -6.65 24.12
CA VAL A 444 4.69 -5.52 23.57
C VAL A 444 3.68 -4.49 23.10
N LYS A 445 3.83 -3.23 23.52
CA LYS A 445 2.97 -2.13 23.11
C LYS A 445 3.57 -1.39 21.92
N LEU A 446 2.78 -1.16 20.87
CA LEU A 446 3.14 -0.26 19.78
C LEU A 446 3.04 1.20 20.23
N LYS A 447 4.00 2.04 19.84
CA LYS A 447 3.97 3.47 20.14
C LYS A 447 2.83 4.14 19.39
N ASP A 448 2.06 4.95 20.12
CA ASP A 448 0.80 5.56 19.68
C ASP A 448 0.93 7.06 19.34
N LYS A 449 2.16 7.57 19.25
CA LYS A 449 2.48 8.99 19.01
C LYS A 449 3.66 9.18 18.07
N GLY A 450 3.80 10.39 17.56
CA GLY A 450 4.94 10.83 16.72
C GLY A 450 4.83 10.41 15.24
N GLY A 451 3.67 9.92 14.81
CA GLY A 451 3.43 9.43 13.47
C GLY A 451 4.42 8.34 13.08
N LEU A 452 4.83 7.47 14.01
CA LEU A 452 5.98 6.57 13.79
C LEU A 452 5.65 5.41 12.84
N ILE A 453 4.39 4.99 12.77
CA ILE A 453 3.94 3.93 11.87
C ILE A 453 3.71 4.50 10.46
N ASN A 454 4.34 3.89 9.47
CA ASN A 454 4.20 4.29 8.08
C ASN A 454 2.92 3.70 7.46
N THR A 455 2.14 4.54 6.78
CA THR A 455 0.88 4.13 6.13
C THR A 455 1.03 3.67 4.69
N LYS A 456 2.17 3.93 4.03
CA LYS A 456 2.40 3.57 2.61
C LYS A 456 3.36 2.38 2.44
N ASN A 457 4.39 2.28 3.27
CA ASN A 457 5.33 1.16 3.25
C ASN A 457 5.28 0.44 4.60
N GLY A 458 5.07 -0.88 4.58
CA GLY A 458 5.09 -1.69 5.80
C GLY A 458 6.46 -1.62 6.49
N GLN A 459 6.45 -1.71 7.83
CA GLN A 459 7.66 -1.75 8.65
C GLN A 459 7.74 -3.09 9.37
N ASN A 460 8.83 -3.83 9.22
CA ASN A 460 9.00 -5.11 9.91
C ASN A 460 9.56 -4.88 11.31
N ILE A 461 8.87 -5.40 12.32
CA ILE A 461 9.32 -5.38 13.72
C ILE A 461 9.82 -6.79 14.01
N THR A 462 11.13 -6.98 13.87
CA THR A 462 11.79 -8.27 14.06
C THR A 462 12.30 -8.37 15.49
N ASN A 463 11.92 -9.46 16.15
CA ASN A 463 12.29 -9.75 17.53
C ASN A 463 12.96 -11.13 17.60
N VAL A 464 14.12 -11.19 18.24
CA VAL A 464 14.99 -12.35 18.32
C VAL A 464 15.14 -12.80 19.76
N ALA A 465 14.91 -14.09 20.01
CA ALA A 465 15.21 -14.77 21.27
C ALA A 465 16.50 -15.60 21.09
N ASN A 466 17.55 -15.23 21.83
CA ASN A 466 18.83 -15.95 21.85
C ASN A 466 18.90 -16.83 23.09
N LEU A 467 19.35 -18.07 22.94
CA LEU A 467 19.38 -19.04 24.02
C LEU A 467 20.80 -19.32 24.45
N TYR A 468 21.01 -19.29 25.76
CA TYR A 468 22.29 -19.54 26.37
C TYR A 468 22.13 -20.42 27.59
N THR A 469 23.16 -21.19 27.90
CA THR A 469 23.34 -21.76 29.24
C THR A 469 24.56 -21.13 29.90
N LYS A 470 24.55 -21.07 31.23
CA LYS A 470 25.66 -20.51 32.01
C LYS A 470 26.20 -21.55 32.98
N GLY A 471 27.42 -22.00 32.72
CA GLY A 471 28.15 -22.96 33.55
C GLY A 471 28.97 -22.28 34.66
N SER A 472 29.91 -23.03 35.20
CA SER A 472 30.87 -22.58 36.21
C SER A 472 31.78 -21.48 35.65
N ASN A 473 32.28 -20.61 36.54
CA ASN A 473 33.14 -19.46 36.18
C ASN A 473 32.52 -18.52 35.12
N ASP A 474 31.19 -18.42 35.10
CA ASP A 474 30.44 -17.59 34.17
C ASP A 474 30.59 -17.96 32.68
N GLN A 475 31.05 -19.18 32.38
CA GLN A 475 31.16 -19.67 31.01
C GLN A 475 29.79 -19.76 30.35
N VAL A 476 29.65 -19.17 29.16
CA VAL A 476 28.39 -19.13 28.40
C VAL A 476 28.46 -20.07 27.21
N TYR A 477 27.45 -20.93 27.06
CA TYR A 477 27.30 -21.82 25.90
C TYR A 477 26.10 -21.38 25.06
N ASP A 478 26.30 -21.32 23.74
CA ASP A 478 25.27 -20.93 22.78
C ASP A 478 24.35 -22.12 22.48
N LYS A 479 23.05 -21.89 22.52
CA LYS A 479 22.01 -22.89 22.23
C LYS A 479 21.17 -22.52 21.01
N GLY A 480 21.61 -21.55 20.23
CA GLY A 480 20.94 -21.05 19.05
C GLY A 480 20.00 -19.89 19.34
N HIS A 481 19.22 -19.53 18.32
CA HIS A 481 18.28 -18.41 18.37
C HIS A 481 17.05 -18.72 17.54
N VAL A 482 15.99 -17.95 17.77
CA VAL A 482 14.81 -17.93 16.91
C VAL A 482 14.30 -16.50 16.81
N GLU A 483 13.78 -16.14 15.65
CA GLU A 483 13.19 -14.83 15.42
C GLU A 483 11.73 -14.93 14.95
N ASN A 484 11.00 -13.85 15.15
CA ASN A 484 9.69 -13.68 14.54
C ASN A 484 9.49 -12.20 14.20
N THR A 485 8.72 -11.93 13.16
CA THR A 485 8.51 -10.59 12.62
C THR A 485 7.02 -10.25 12.65
N PHE A 486 6.70 -9.15 13.31
CA PHE A 486 5.37 -8.53 13.24
C PHE A 486 5.41 -7.35 12.26
N GLN A 487 4.37 -7.18 11.45
CA GLN A 487 4.25 -6.02 10.57
C GLN A 487 2.92 -5.29 10.85
N PRO A 488 2.93 -4.05 11.36
CA PRO A 488 1.75 -3.19 11.35
C PRO A 488 1.33 -2.91 9.91
N LYS A 489 0.04 -3.10 9.62
CA LYS A 489 -0.57 -2.90 8.31
C LYS A 489 -1.73 -1.93 8.44
N ILE A 490 -1.76 -0.95 7.55
CA ILE A 490 -2.77 0.10 7.49
C ILE A 490 -3.23 0.19 6.02
N SER A 491 -4.45 -0.25 5.76
CA SER A 491 -5.11 -0.17 4.46
C SER A 491 -6.36 0.67 4.62
N TYR A 492 -6.53 1.70 3.81
CA TYR A 492 -7.62 2.66 3.97
C TYR A 492 -8.16 3.17 2.64
N ASN A 493 -9.35 3.77 2.70
CA ASN A 493 -9.96 4.52 1.60
C ASN A 493 -10.27 5.94 2.06
N ILE A 494 -10.03 6.91 1.18
CA ILE A 494 -10.35 8.32 1.40
C ILE A 494 -11.11 8.87 0.20
N SER A 495 -12.16 9.65 0.44
CA SER A 495 -12.87 10.38 -0.61
C SER A 495 -13.33 11.75 -0.13
N LYS A 496 -13.54 12.64 -1.10
CA LYS A 496 -14.26 13.89 -0.90
C LYS A 496 -15.33 13.94 -1.96
N ASP A 497 -16.61 14.09 -1.63
CA ASP A 497 -17.71 14.04 -2.60
C ASP A 497 -18.54 15.32 -2.54
N ILE A 498 -19.22 15.64 -3.65
CA ILE A 498 -20.16 16.77 -3.74
C ILE A 498 -21.57 16.18 -3.85
N LEU A 499 -22.37 16.35 -2.80
CA LEU A 499 -23.63 15.65 -2.62
C LEU A 499 -24.77 16.20 -3.48
N ASN A 500 -24.65 17.43 -3.97
CA ASN A 500 -25.68 18.12 -4.75
C ASN A 500 -25.25 18.46 -6.18
N SER A 501 -24.23 17.80 -6.72
CA SER A 501 -23.87 18.03 -8.13
C SER A 501 -24.88 17.40 -9.08
N ALA A 502 -25.21 18.14 -10.14
CA ALA A 502 -26.09 17.66 -11.22
C ALA A 502 -25.36 16.79 -12.26
N ASN A 503 -24.02 16.82 -12.31
CA ASN A 503 -23.22 16.09 -13.30
C ASN A 503 -22.00 15.43 -12.63
N THR A 504 -21.93 14.10 -12.70
CA THR A 504 -20.88 13.29 -12.08
C THR A 504 -19.51 13.41 -12.76
N SER A 505 -19.44 13.94 -13.98
CA SER A 505 -18.22 14.00 -14.80
C SER A 505 -17.35 15.21 -14.50
N ASN A 506 -17.99 16.36 -14.21
CA ASN A 506 -17.33 17.65 -14.00
C ASN A 506 -17.78 18.35 -12.71
N ASN A 507 -18.57 17.68 -11.87
CA ASN A 507 -19.12 18.20 -10.62
C ASN A 507 -19.76 19.59 -10.77
N GLN A 508 -20.49 19.82 -11.86
CA GLN A 508 -21.14 21.10 -12.12
C GLN A 508 -22.35 21.29 -11.20
N LEU A 509 -22.50 22.50 -10.65
CA LEU A 509 -23.70 22.93 -9.93
C LEU A 509 -24.61 23.75 -10.84
N THR A 510 -25.90 23.79 -10.49
CA THR A 510 -26.94 24.49 -11.26
C THR A 510 -27.67 25.54 -10.43
N VAL A 511 -28.53 26.34 -11.06
CA VAL A 511 -29.42 27.31 -10.40
C VAL A 511 -30.17 26.73 -9.19
N LYS A 512 -30.53 25.43 -9.20
CA LYS A 512 -31.24 24.77 -8.09
C LYS A 512 -30.42 24.67 -6.80
N ASP A 513 -29.11 24.83 -6.90
CA ASP A 513 -28.16 24.76 -5.80
C ASP A 513 -27.88 26.13 -5.18
N LYS A 514 -28.69 27.14 -5.53
CA LYS A 514 -28.56 28.49 -4.99
C LYS A 514 -29.53 28.77 -3.85
N ASP A 515 -29.10 29.59 -2.91
CA ASP A 515 -30.00 30.20 -1.92
C ASP A 515 -30.80 31.37 -2.54
N THR A 516 -31.70 31.97 -1.76
CA THR A 516 -32.57 33.07 -2.18
C THR A 516 -31.81 34.33 -2.59
N ASP A 517 -30.57 34.49 -2.13
CA ASP A 517 -29.71 35.63 -2.46
C ASP A 517 -28.85 35.35 -3.71
N GLY A 518 -28.98 34.15 -4.27
CA GLY A 518 -28.28 33.71 -5.47
C GLY A 518 -26.89 33.13 -5.20
N ASN A 519 -26.52 32.88 -3.93
CA ASN A 519 -25.24 32.24 -3.61
C ASN A 519 -25.31 30.75 -3.90
N TYR A 520 -24.26 30.19 -4.49
CA TYR A 520 -24.17 28.74 -4.64
C TYR A 520 -23.87 28.08 -3.30
N ILE A 521 -24.51 26.94 -3.05
CA ILE A 521 -24.30 26.10 -1.87
C ILE A 521 -23.68 24.79 -2.34
N ILE A 522 -22.41 24.57 -2.00
CA ILE A 522 -21.70 23.31 -2.29
C ILE A 522 -21.78 22.41 -1.05
N LYS A 523 -22.42 21.24 -1.16
CA LYS A 523 -22.53 20.27 -0.07
C LYS A 523 -21.43 19.22 -0.19
N TYR A 524 -20.42 19.28 0.68
CA TYR A 524 -19.31 18.35 0.67
C TYR A 524 -19.53 17.18 1.63
N LYS A 525 -18.97 16.01 1.29
CA LYS A 525 -18.80 14.86 2.18
C LYS A 525 -17.35 14.40 2.17
N LEU A 526 -16.66 14.47 3.31
CA LEU A 526 -15.32 13.91 3.50
C LEU A 526 -15.48 12.51 4.08
N SER A 527 -14.96 11.47 3.44
CA SER A 527 -15.09 10.09 3.93
C SER A 527 -13.73 9.46 4.15
N PHE A 528 -13.60 8.72 5.24
CA PHE A 528 -12.45 7.88 5.53
C PHE A 528 -12.91 6.51 6.05
N THR A 529 -12.29 5.45 5.53
CA THR A 529 -12.52 4.07 5.97
C THR A 529 -11.19 3.41 6.24
N LEU A 530 -11.00 2.86 7.44
CA LEU A 530 -9.90 1.93 7.68
C LEU A 530 -10.38 0.52 7.35
N ASN A 531 -9.80 -0.09 6.33
CA ASN A 531 -10.25 -1.38 5.81
C ASN A 531 -10.00 -2.48 6.83
N ASN A 532 -11.00 -3.34 7.07
CA ASN A 532 -10.84 -4.49 7.96
C ASN A 532 -9.81 -5.48 7.38
N GLU A 533 -9.91 -5.77 6.09
CA GLU A 533 -8.92 -6.55 5.37
C GLU A 533 -7.69 -5.69 5.05
N GLY A 534 -6.50 -6.22 5.34
CA GLY A 534 -5.25 -5.52 5.11
C GLY A 534 -4.86 -4.50 6.18
N SER A 535 -5.68 -4.29 7.21
CA SER A 535 -5.29 -3.53 8.39
C SER A 535 -5.27 -4.38 9.65
N ASN A 536 -4.30 -4.16 10.52
CA ASN A 536 -4.26 -4.79 11.84
C ASN A 536 -4.05 -3.78 12.98
N TYR A 537 -3.93 -2.49 12.66
CA TYR A 537 -3.59 -1.46 13.63
C TYR A 537 -4.54 -0.24 13.51
N PRO A 538 -5.11 0.25 14.63
CA PRO A 538 -6.03 1.39 14.61
C PRO A 538 -5.29 2.73 14.48
N LEU A 539 -5.98 3.74 13.94
CA LEU A 539 -5.50 5.12 13.88
C LEU A 539 -5.99 5.91 15.11
N LYS A 540 -5.09 6.59 15.80
CA LYS A 540 -5.36 7.31 17.05
C LYS A 540 -5.42 8.81 16.82
N ASN A 541 -6.30 9.50 17.56
CA ASN A 541 -6.48 10.95 17.48
C ASN A 541 -6.67 11.42 16.03
N PHE A 542 -7.53 10.71 15.28
CA PHE A 542 -7.73 10.95 13.87
C PHE A 542 -8.32 12.34 13.63
N VAL A 543 -7.81 13.04 12.60
CA VAL A 543 -8.21 14.42 12.29
C VAL A 543 -8.56 14.54 10.81
N PHE A 544 -9.70 15.18 10.54
CA PHE A 544 -10.09 15.63 9.20
C PHE A 544 -9.60 17.05 8.99
N TRP A 545 -9.03 17.35 7.83
CA TRP A 545 -8.58 18.69 7.47
C TRP A 545 -9.13 19.10 6.11
N ASP A 546 -9.50 20.36 5.96
CA ASP A 546 -10.01 20.88 4.69
C ASP A 546 -9.36 22.22 4.36
N TYR A 547 -9.03 22.42 3.09
CA TYR A 547 -8.28 23.57 2.59
C TYR A 547 -8.88 24.08 1.28
N LEU A 548 -9.54 25.25 1.35
CA LEU A 548 -9.91 26.03 0.16
C LEU A 548 -8.70 26.80 -0.37
N GLN A 549 -7.85 27.29 0.53
CA GLN A 549 -6.67 28.09 0.19
C GLN A 549 -5.55 27.26 -0.43
N ASN A 550 -4.70 27.93 -1.22
CA ASN A 550 -3.61 27.39 -2.06
C ASN A 550 -4.08 26.62 -3.30
N PHE A 551 -5.39 26.40 -3.45
CA PHE A 551 -5.95 25.64 -4.56
C PHE A 551 -7.07 26.37 -5.30
N THR A 552 -7.91 27.12 -4.58
CA THR A 552 -8.83 28.10 -5.19
C THR A 552 -8.10 29.43 -5.40
N ASP A 553 -8.43 30.14 -6.49
CA ASP A 553 -7.88 31.46 -6.78
C ASP A 553 -8.11 32.41 -5.60
N GLU A 554 -7.04 33.08 -5.16
CA GLU A 554 -7.05 33.94 -3.97
C GLU A 554 -8.08 35.08 -4.08
N LYS A 555 -8.34 35.57 -5.30
CA LYS A 555 -9.33 36.64 -5.54
C LYS A 555 -10.76 36.20 -5.24
N MET A 556 -11.03 34.89 -5.30
CA MET A 556 -12.35 34.33 -5.00
C MET A 556 -12.58 34.13 -3.51
N LEU A 557 -11.52 33.92 -2.71
CA LEU A 557 -11.63 33.56 -1.30
C LEU A 557 -12.47 34.54 -0.44
N PRO A 558 -12.43 35.87 -0.63
CA PRO A 558 -13.31 36.79 0.11
C PRO A 558 -14.82 36.58 -0.12
N TYR A 559 -15.17 35.84 -1.17
CA TYR A 559 -16.55 35.54 -1.59
C TYR A 559 -16.92 34.08 -1.38
N ILE A 560 -16.08 33.31 -0.69
CA ILE A 560 -16.31 31.92 -0.35
C ILE A 560 -16.20 31.76 1.16
N SER A 561 -17.20 31.15 1.79
CA SER A 561 -17.16 30.87 3.24
C SER A 561 -17.75 29.51 3.57
N TYR A 562 -17.26 28.90 4.65
CA TYR A 562 -17.90 27.72 5.23
C TYR A 562 -19.18 28.13 5.95
N ASP A 563 -20.21 27.29 5.88
CA ASP A 563 -21.41 27.44 6.71
C ASP A 563 -21.18 26.76 8.06
N LYS A 564 -20.93 27.55 9.10
CA LYS A 564 -20.56 27.07 10.44
C LYS A 564 -21.58 26.11 11.07
N ASP A 565 -22.86 26.24 10.73
CA ASP A 565 -23.95 25.48 11.34
C ASP A 565 -24.27 24.19 10.56
N SER A 566 -23.56 23.95 9.45
CA SER A 566 -23.83 22.84 8.53
C SER A 566 -23.06 21.55 8.80
N PHE A 567 -22.18 21.53 9.81
CA PHE A 567 -21.24 20.44 10.05
C PHE A 567 -21.89 19.26 10.77
N GLU A 568 -21.78 18.08 10.18
CA GLU A 568 -22.17 16.82 10.82
C GLU A 568 -21.04 15.79 10.70
N LEU A 569 -20.64 15.20 11.82
CA LEU A 569 -19.70 14.08 11.87
C LEU A 569 -20.47 12.78 12.16
N HIS A 570 -20.16 11.74 11.41
CA HIS A 570 -20.78 10.42 11.53
C HIS A 570 -19.73 9.33 11.63
N GLU A 571 -20.06 8.28 12.37
CA GLU A 571 -19.33 7.01 12.36
C GLU A 571 -20.20 5.88 11.82
N ILE A 572 -19.57 4.97 11.08
CA ILE A 572 -20.17 3.74 10.60
C ILE A 572 -19.36 2.59 11.19
N LYS A 573 -19.98 1.89 12.14
CA LYS A 573 -19.38 0.72 12.82
C LYS A 573 -20.28 -0.49 12.62
N SER A 574 -19.72 -1.60 12.15
CA SER A 574 -20.48 -2.82 11.83
C SER A 574 -21.71 -2.54 10.94
N GLY A 575 -21.57 -1.60 9.99
CA GLY A 575 -22.65 -1.18 9.07
C GLY A 575 -23.69 -0.23 9.66
N LYS A 576 -23.62 0.13 10.95
CA LYS A 576 -24.53 1.08 11.59
C LYS A 576 -23.96 2.49 11.53
N ASP A 577 -24.69 3.39 10.87
CA ASP A 577 -24.41 4.83 10.82
C ASP A 577 -24.95 5.55 12.07
N THR A 578 -24.09 6.30 12.75
CA THR A 578 -24.42 7.05 13.96
C THR A 578 -23.80 8.44 13.90
N LYS A 579 -24.62 9.48 14.12
CA LYS A 579 -24.17 10.87 14.25
C LYS A 579 -23.41 11.08 15.57
N ILE A 580 -22.27 11.75 15.50
CA ILE A 580 -21.44 12.12 16.64
C ILE A 580 -21.77 13.57 17.04
N PRO A 581 -22.36 13.82 18.22
CA PRO A 581 -22.78 15.16 18.61
C PRO A 581 -21.64 16.04 19.12
N ASN A 582 -20.59 15.45 19.68
CA ASN A 582 -19.51 16.17 20.35
C ASN A 582 -18.19 15.98 19.59
N PHE A 583 -17.82 16.97 18.79
CA PHE A 583 -16.52 17.05 18.12
C PHE A 583 -16.01 18.49 18.14
N GLU A 584 -14.70 18.66 17.99
CA GLU A 584 -14.08 19.98 17.98
C GLU A 584 -13.79 20.41 16.54
N ILE A 585 -14.21 21.61 16.18
CA ILE A 585 -13.81 22.27 14.94
C ILE A 585 -12.84 23.39 15.27
N SER A 586 -11.82 23.58 14.44
CA SER A 586 -10.95 24.76 14.51
C SER A 586 -10.66 25.27 13.12
N TRP A 587 -10.38 26.56 13.03
CA TRP A 587 -10.40 27.34 11.79
C TRP A 587 -9.13 28.15 11.64
N ALA A 588 -8.71 28.43 10.42
CA ALA A 588 -7.57 29.30 10.17
C ALA A 588 -7.61 29.95 8.78
N ASN A 589 -6.78 30.97 8.61
CA ASN A 589 -6.50 31.64 7.33
C ASN A 589 -5.00 31.57 7.03
N GLY A 590 -4.64 31.26 5.79
CA GLY A 590 -3.25 31.15 5.36
C GLY A 590 -2.46 30.14 6.18
N ASN A 591 -1.25 30.55 6.55
CA ASN A 591 -0.35 29.74 7.38
C ASN A 591 -0.55 30.00 8.89
N LYS A 592 -1.62 30.72 9.29
CA LYS A 592 -1.85 31.11 10.69
C LYS A 592 -2.38 29.96 11.54
N GLU A 593 -2.15 30.00 12.85
CA GLU A 593 -2.61 28.96 13.75
C GLU A 593 -4.13 28.74 13.74
N TYR A 594 -4.53 27.50 14.03
CA TYR A 594 -5.93 27.10 14.14
C TYR A 594 -6.55 27.60 15.45
N LYS A 595 -7.71 28.23 15.36
CA LYS A 595 -8.48 28.76 16.50
C LYS A 595 -9.85 28.09 16.61
N LYS A 596 -10.34 27.87 17.82
CA LYS A 596 -11.69 27.30 18.07
C LYS A 596 -12.79 28.33 17.81
N ASP A 597 -12.57 29.57 18.23
CA ASP A 597 -13.55 30.65 18.11
C ASP A 597 -13.55 31.24 16.70
N TRP A 598 -14.60 30.93 15.93
CA TRP A 598 -14.83 31.49 14.59
C TRP A 598 -14.84 33.02 14.60
N ASP A 599 -15.58 33.63 15.53
CA ASP A 599 -15.82 35.08 15.58
C ASP A 599 -14.57 35.89 15.98
N ASN A 600 -13.54 35.23 16.52
CA ASN A 600 -12.27 35.85 16.91
C ASN A 600 -11.23 35.86 15.77
N ILE A 601 -11.61 35.44 14.57
CA ILE A 601 -10.76 35.48 13.37
C ILE A 601 -10.89 36.86 12.75
N LYS A 602 -9.86 37.69 12.95
CA LYS A 602 -9.87 39.11 12.54
C LYS A 602 -9.59 39.29 11.04
N GLU A 603 -9.34 38.20 10.34
CA GLU A 603 -8.63 38.20 9.06
C GLU A 603 -9.52 37.76 7.91
N GLY A 604 -10.83 37.93 8.07
CA GLY A 604 -11.86 37.51 7.13
C GLY A 604 -12.35 36.09 7.37
N GLU A 605 -13.18 35.61 6.45
CA GLU A 605 -13.76 34.28 6.48
C GLU A 605 -12.68 33.18 6.52
N PRO A 606 -12.85 32.13 7.33
CA PRO A 606 -11.99 30.95 7.37
C PRO A 606 -11.79 30.30 6.00
N THR A 607 -10.53 30.04 5.63
CA THR A 607 -10.18 29.36 4.36
C THR A 607 -9.72 27.92 4.53
N ARG A 608 -9.61 27.46 5.78
CA ARG A 608 -9.31 26.08 6.14
C ARG A 608 -9.90 25.72 7.50
N PHE A 609 -10.24 24.45 7.68
CA PHE A 609 -10.70 23.92 8.97
C PHE A 609 -10.06 22.58 9.30
N LYS A 610 -10.17 22.18 10.56
CA LYS A 610 -9.92 20.81 10.99
C LYS A 610 -10.97 20.34 11.98
N ILE A 611 -11.28 19.05 11.95
CA ILE A 611 -12.20 18.38 12.87
C ILE A 611 -11.47 17.24 13.55
N LYS A 612 -11.54 17.22 14.88
CA LYS A 612 -11.03 16.13 15.73
C LYS A 612 -12.04 15.77 16.81
N GLY A 613 -11.84 14.63 17.45
CA GLY A 613 -12.60 14.26 18.65
C GLY A 613 -12.32 15.21 19.82
N GLY A 614 -13.26 15.27 20.78
CA GLY A 614 -13.04 16.03 22.02
C GLY A 614 -11.92 15.42 22.88
N GLU A 615 -11.35 16.18 23.80
CA GLU A 615 -10.22 15.70 24.64
C GLU A 615 -10.52 14.41 25.41
N GLN A 616 -11.78 14.25 25.87
CA GLN A 616 -12.23 13.04 26.57
C GLN A 616 -12.69 11.92 25.61
N ASN A 617 -12.95 12.25 24.34
CA ASN A 617 -13.48 11.33 23.33
C ASN A 617 -12.75 11.53 21.99
N PRO A 618 -11.44 11.19 21.92
CA PRO A 618 -10.69 11.26 20.68
C PRO A 618 -11.26 10.29 19.64
N ILE A 619 -11.12 10.63 18.35
CA ILE A 619 -11.51 9.73 17.27
C ILE A 619 -10.44 8.64 17.15
N ILE A 620 -10.85 7.39 17.38
CA ILE A 620 -10.06 6.19 17.12
C ILE A 620 -10.74 5.44 15.99
N VAL A 621 -10.03 5.23 14.88
CA VAL A 621 -10.55 4.49 13.73
C VAL A 621 -9.99 3.07 13.80
N ASN A 622 -10.85 2.09 14.13
CA ASN A 622 -10.45 0.68 14.15
C ASN A 622 -10.59 0.05 12.76
N PRO A 623 -9.88 -1.06 12.48
CA PRO A 623 -10.10 -1.82 11.25
C PRO A 623 -11.57 -2.18 11.07
N GLY A 624 -12.16 -1.78 9.94
CA GLY A 624 -13.58 -1.93 9.63
C GLY A 624 -14.45 -0.70 9.92
N ASP A 625 -13.94 0.27 10.67
CA ASP A 625 -14.67 1.52 10.96
C ASP A 625 -14.58 2.49 9.77
N SER A 626 -15.65 3.25 9.57
CA SER A 626 -15.63 4.41 8.68
C SER A 626 -16.14 5.65 9.39
N TYR A 627 -15.64 6.81 8.98
CA TYR A 627 -16.07 8.10 9.47
C TYR A 627 -16.32 9.01 8.29
N TYR A 628 -17.31 9.89 8.40
CA TYR A 628 -17.48 10.94 7.41
C TYR A 628 -17.96 12.25 8.02
N VAL A 629 -17.57 13.36 7.39
CA VAL A 629 -18.02 14.71 7.71
C VAL A 629 -18.84 15.22 6.54
N THR A 630 -20.01 15.79 6.80
CA THR A 630 -20.72 16.63 5.83
C THR A 630 -20.71 18.08 6.26
N TYR A 631 -20.61 18.99 5.29
CA TYR A 631 -20.64 20.44 5.53
C TYR A 631 -20.96 21.18 4.23
N GLN A 632 -21.25 22.47 4.35
CA GLN A 632 -21.62 23.33 3.23
C GLN A 632 -20.63 24.49 3.06
N VAL A 633 -20.41 24.87 1.81
CA VAL A 633 -19.64 26.05 1.42
C VAL A 633 -20.55 26.97 0.62
N LYS A 634 -20.59 28.24 1.00
CA LYS A 634 -21.33 29.29 0.31
C LYS A 634 -20.39 30.05 -0.62
N VAL A 635 -20.77 30.20 -1.89
CA VAL A 635 -20.02 30.95 -2.90
C VAL A 635 -20.88 32.09 -3.44
N LYS A 636 -20.46 33.32 -3.18
CA LYS A 636 -21.22 34.51 -3.58
C LYS A 636 -20.99 34.85 -5.08
N PRO A 637 -22.00 35.37 -5.80
CA PRO A 637 -21.93 35.68 -7.23
C PRO A 637 -20.80 36.64 -7.67
N GLU A 638 -20.29 37.44 -6.75
CA GLU A 638 -19.19 38.39 -6.95
C GLU A 638 -17.92 37.70 -7.49
N VAL A 639 -17.76 36.39 -7.27
CA VAL A 639 -16.67 35.60 -7.87
C VAL A 639 -16.59 35.75 -9.39
N TYR A 640 -17.71 35.84 -10.11
CA TYR A 640 -17.72 35.99 -11.56
C TYR A 640 -17.23 37.36 -12.01
N ALA A 641 -17.51 38.40 -11.23
CA ALA A 641 -17.11 39.77 -11.55
C ALA A 641 -15.63 40.01 -11.24
N VAL A 642 -15.11 39.51 -10.12
CA VAL A 642 -13.68 39.65 -9.78
C VAL A 642 -12.79 38.80 -10.71
N MET A 643 -13.28 37.63 -11.13
CA MET A 643 -12.60 36.78 -12.11
C MET A 643 -12.88 37.20 -13.56
N LYS A 644 -13.83 38.11 -13.78
CA LYS A 644 -14.18 38.68 -15.10
C LYS A 644 -14.55 37.62 -16.13
N THR A 645 -15.24 36.58 -15.69
CA THR A 645 -15.57 35.38 -16.47
C THR A 645 -16.98 34.90 -16.14
N GLY A 646 -17.60 34.18 -17.08
CA GLY A 646 -18.89 33.51 -16.91
C GLY A 646 -18.82 32.15 -16.22
N SER A 647 -17.59 31.66 -16.00
CA SER A 647 -17.28 30.33 -15.49
C SER A 647 -16.13 30.42 -14.49
N VAL A 648 -16.34 29.89 -13.29
CA VAL A 648 -15.31 29.83 -12.24
C VAL A 648 -15.19 28.41 -11.67
N LYS A 649 -13.99 28.10 -11.17
CA LYS A 649 -13.67 26.80 -10.57
C LYS A 649 -13.32 26.99 -9.10
N VAL A 650 -14.01 26.26 -8.22
CA VAL A 650 -13.68 26.18 -6.79
C VAL A 650 -12.96 24.86 -6.56
N THR A 651 -11.71 24.92 -6.08
CA THR A 651 -10.89 23.75 -5.77
C THR A 651 -10.76 23.62 -4.27
N ASN A 652 -11.11 22.46 -3.73
CA ASN A 652 -11.04 22.20 -2.30
C ASN A 652 -10.33 20.87 -2.00
N ARG A 653 -9.42 20.87 -1.01
CA ARG A 653 -8.58 19.73 -0.65
C ARG A 653 -8.90 19.21 0.73
N TYR A 654 -9.14 17.92 0.82
CA TYR A 654 -9.32 17.16 2.04
C TYR A 654 -8.02 16.42 2.39
N ARG A 655 -7.60 16.48 3.65
CA ARG A 655 -6.46 15.73 4.19
C ARG A 655 -6.83 15.04 5.48
N VAL A 656 -6.05 14.03 5.85
CA VAL A 656 -6.23 13.27 7.09
C VAL A 656 -4.91 13.05 7.80
N SER A 657 -4.96 13.02 9.13
CA SER A 657 -3.80 12.69 9.97
C SER A 657 -4.21 11.85 11.18
N ALA A 658 -3.24 11.19 11.79
CA ALA A 658 -3.36 10.50 13.07
C ALA A 658 -2.08 10.70 13.90
N ASP A 659 -2.15 10.55 15.21
CA ASP A 659 -1.00 10.76 16.09
C ASP A 659 0.04 9.65 15.95
N ASN A 660 -0.39 8.42 15.65
CA ASN A 660 0.46 7.23 15.63
C ASN A 660 0.99 6.87 14.24
N ALA A 661 0.36 7.34 13.17
CA ALA A 661 0.71 6.94 11.81
C ALA A 661 0.64 8.09 10.79
N CYS A 662 1.59 8.10 9.85
CA CYS A 662 1.60 9.03 8.72
C CYS A 662 2.31 8.44 7.49
N ASP A 663 2.22 9.13 6.35
CA ASP A 663 3.02 8.81 5.17
C ASP A 663 4.46 9.30 5.37
N LYS A 664 5.38 8.36 5.61
CA LYS A 664 6.81 8.65 5.80
C LYS A 664 7.58 8.85 4.50
N SER A 665 6.93 8.74 3.34
CA SER A 665 7.58 9.06 2.06
C SER A 665 7.77 10.57 1.86
N LYS A 666 7.12 11.40 2.68
CA LYS A 666 7.15 12.85 2.62
C LYS A 666 8.30 13.40 3.46
N GLY A 667 9.11 14.28 2.86
CA GLY A 667 10.22 14.94 3.55
C GLY A 667 9.74 15.96 4.57
N GLU A 668 10.61 16.37 5.50
CA GLU A 668 10.23 17.24 6.62
C GLU A 668 9.64 18.59 6.19
N ASN A 669 10.06 19.09 5.02
CA ASN A 669 9.61 20.36 4.44
C ASN A 669 8.37 20.23 3.52
N ASP A 670 7.85 19.01 3.33
CA ASP A 670 6.67 18.78 2.50
C ASP A 670 5.39 19.21 3.26
N PRO A 671 4.45 19.95 2.64
CA PRO A 671 3.15 20.26 3.24
C PRO A 671 2.29 19.04 3.63
N MET A 672 2.66 17.84 3.19
CA MET A 672 2.10 16.54 3.54
C MET A 672 2.82 15.86 4.72
N ASN A 673 3.89 16.45 5.24
CA ASN A 673 4.58 15.88 6.40
C ASN A 673 3.61 15.75 7.59
N GLY A 674 3.58 14.55 8.18
CA GLY A 674 2.65 14.21 9.28
C GLY A 674 1.21 13.90 8.83
N MET A 675 0.92 13.90 7.53
CA MET A 675 -0.39 13.53 6.98
C MET A 675 -0.38 12.07 6.52
N ILE A 676 -1.56 11.44 6.48
CA ILE A 676 -1.73 10.07 5.98
C ILE A 676 -2.01 10.10 4.47
N ASP A 677 -2.88 11.00 4.01
CA ASP A 677 -3.24 11.15 2.60
C ASP A 677 -3.95 12.49 2.32
N GLU A 678 -4.11 12.78 1.03
CA GLU A 678 -4.92 13.91 0.56
C GLU A 678 -5.81 13.56 -0.64
N PHE A 679 -6.91 14.29 -0.76
CA PHE A 679 -7.86 14.12 -1.85
C PHE A 679 -8.45 15.48 -2.26
N GLY A 680 -8.43 15.79 -3.57
CA GLY A 680 -8.96 17.04 -4.12
C GLY A 680 -10.27 16.89 -4.86
N ARG A 681 -11.09 17.94 -4.82
CA ARG A 681 -12.28 18.08 -5.67
C ARG A 681 -12.38 19.48 -6.25
N ASP A 682 -12.66 19.51 -7.55
CA ASP A 682 -12.98 20.71 -8.32
C ASP A 682 -14.50 20.78 -8.50
N THR A 683 -15.06 21.97 -8.35
CA THR A 683 -16.48 22.29 -8.61
C THR A 683 -16.55 23.44 -9.60
N TRP A 684 -17.29 23.26 -10.70
CA TRP A 684 -17.47 24.30 -11.72
C TRP A 684 -18.81 25.02 -11.57
N LEU A 685 -18.77 26.34 -11.63
CA LEU A 685 -19.93 27.23 -11.61
C LEU A 685 -19.96 27.99 -12.94
N ASN A 686 -20.87 27.64 -13.85
CA ASN A 686 -20.80 28.02 -15.27
C ASN A 686 -22.15 28.51 -15.81
N GLU A 687 -22.66 29.64 -15.30
CA GLU A 687 -24.01 30.09 -15.65
C GLU A 687 -24.09 31.52 -16.14
N TYR A 688 -22.98 32.27 -16.16
CA TYR A 688 -23.01 33.68 -16.53
C TYR A 688 -22.52 33.88 -17.95
N THR A 689 -23.17 34.82 -18.64
CA THR A 689 -22.68 35.36 -19.89
C THR A 689 -22.67 36.88 -19.78
N TRP A 690 -21.48 37.42 -19.51
CA TRP A 690 -21.29 38.86 -19.42
C TRP A 690 -21.46 39.55 -20.76
N VAL A 691 -20.78 39.04 -21.79
CA VAL A 691 -20.89 39.48 -23.19
C VAL A 691 -20.70 38.27 -24.10
N GLN A 692 -21.64 38.04 -25.01
CA GLN A 692 -21.50 37.05 -26.07
C GLN A 692 -21.92 37.68 -27.39
N LYS A 693 -21.03 37.66 -28.37
CA LYS A 693 -21.28 38.19 -29.71
C LYS A 693 -21.31 37.08 -30.74
N THR A 694 -22.36 37.06 -31.53
CA THR A 694 -22.52 36.20 -32.69
C THR A 694 -22.65 37.03 -33.96
N LYS A 695 -22.30 36.41 -35.08
CA LYS A 695 -22.32 37.00 -36.42
C LYS A 695 -23.10 36.06 -37.32
N GLY A 696 -24.06 36.58 -38.08
CA GLY A 696 -24.74 35.85 -39.14
C GLY A 696 -23.92 35.79 -40.44
N ASP A 697 -24.45 35.09 -41.43
CA ASP A 697 -23.87 35.10 -42.77
C ASP A 697 -23.99 36.48 -43.44
N SER A 698 -23.16 36.70 -44.47
CA SER A 698 -23.27 37.91 -45.27
C SER A 698 -24.59 37.92 -46.05
N LEU A 699 -25.28 39.06 -46.05
CA LEU A 699 -26.51 39.22 -46.80
C LEU A 699 -26.25 39.10 -48.31
N THR A 700 -27.00 38.26 -49.01
CA THR A 700 -26.89 38.09 -50.47
C THR A 700 -27.73 39.07 -51.26
N VAL A 701 -28.74 39.67 -50.61
CA VAL A 701 -29.65 40.68 -51.17
C VAL A 701 -29.87 41.79 -50.14
N ASN A 702 -30.40 42.93 -50.58
CA ASN A 702 -30.77 44.00 -49.66
C ASN A 702 -31.88 43.54 -48.71
N GLU A 703 -31.83 43.97 -47.45
CA GLU A 703 -32.82 43.66 -46.41
C GLU A 703 -33.48 44.95 -45.93
N ASP A 704 -34.82 45.01 -45.98
CA ASP A 704 -35.59 46.12 -45.45
C ASP A 704 -35.88 45.90 -43.96
N VAL A 705 -35.37 46.79 -43.11
CA VAL A 705 -35.61 46.74 -41.66
C VAL A 705 -36.62 47.80 -41.27
N SER A 706 -37.78 47.38 -40.76
CA SER A 706 -38.82 48.28 -40.25
C SER A 706 -38.60 48.63 -38.78
N VAL A 707 -38.68 49.91 -38.45
CA VAL A 707 -38.64 50.46 -37.09
C VAL A 707 -40.05 50.87 -36.68
N PRO A 708 -40.69 50.15 -35.74
CA PRO A 708 -42.05 50.45 -35.30
C PRO A 708 -42.18 51.87 -34.73
N SER A 709 -43.27 52.55 -35.03
CA SER A 709 -43.52 53.93 -34.59
C SER A 709 -43.89 54.04 -33.10
N ASP A 710 -44.34 52.94 -32.49
CA ASP A 710 -44.71 52.83 -31.09
C ASP A 710 -43.51 52.55 -30.15
N GLN A 711 -42.32 52.31 -30.71
CA GLN A 711 -41.09 52.04 -29.97
C GLN A 711 -40.20 53.28 -29.87
N GLU A 712 -39.51 53.43 -28.73
CA GLU A 712 -38.66 54.60 -28.49
C GLU A 712 -37.39 54.59 -29.35
N LYS A 713 -37.03 55.76 -29.88
CA LYS A 713 -35.87 55.96 -30.76
C LYS A 713 -34.92 57.02 -30.19
N TYR A 714 -33.64 56.82 -30.41
CA TYR A 714 -32.56 57.66 -29.89
C TYR A 714 -31.50 57.98 -30.96
N GLU A 715 -30.86 59.12 -30.85
CA GLU A 715 -29.75 59.55 -31.70
C GLU A 715 -28.59 60.17 -30.91
N TYR A 716 -27.40 60.10 -31.49
CA TYR A 716 -26.22 60.79 -30.98
C TYR A 716 -26.24 62.26 -31.41
N THR A 717 -26.29 63.17 -30.43
CA THR A 717 -26.18 64.62 -30.61
C THR A 717 -24.91 65.16 -29.96
N ASP A 718 -24.60 66.45 -30.17
CA ASP A 718 -23.47 67.12 -29.50
C ASP A 718 -23.58 67.08 -27.96
N ALA A 719 -24.79 66.98 -27.42
CA ALA A 719 -25.07 66.85 -25.99
C ALA A 719 -25.03 65.40 -25.47
N GLY A 720 -24.71 64.43 -26.33
CA GLY A 720 -24.79 63.00 -26.04
C GLY A 720 -26.02 62.35 -26.66
N LEU A 721 -26.37 61.16 -26.15
CA LEU A 721 -27.48 60.39 -26.67
C LEU A 721 -28.83 60.98 -26.20
N SER A 722 -29.73 61.29 -27.14
CA SER A 722 -31.01 61.95 -26.85
C SER A 722 -32.18 61.19 -27.48
N LYS A 723 -33.35 61.27 -26.85
CA LYS A 723 -34.58 60.67 -27.36
C LYS A 723 -35.11 61.51 -28.53
N MET A 724 -35.43 60.87 -29.65
CA MET A 724 -36.05 61.53 -30.79
C MET A 724 -37.49 61.94 -30.44
N THR A 725 -37.79 63.23 -30.48
CA THR A 725 -39.16 63.75 -30.35
C THR A 725 -39.78 63.82 -31.73
N SER A 726 -40.37 62.72 -32.20
CA SER A 726 -41.10 62.74 -33.47
C SER A 726 -42.50 63.35 -33.24
N ASN A 727 -42.74 64.56 -33.76
CA ASN A 727 -44.01 65.29 -33.67
C ASN A 727 -45.02 64.90 -34.77
N THR A 728 -44.88 63.73 -35.40
CA THR A 728 -45.86 63.23 -36.38
C THR A 728 -45.99 61.70 -36.24
N PRO A 729 -47.03 61.22 -35.54
CA PRO A 729 -47.39 59.81 -35.52
C PRO A 729 -48.14 59.52 -36.82
N GLU A 730 -47.60 58.72 -37.74
CA GLU A 730 -48.43 57.86 -38.65
C GLU A 730 -47.67 57.00 -39.68
N THR A 731 -46.33 56.99 -39.76
CA THR A 731 -45.63 56.02 -40.63
C THR A 731 -44.45 55.34 -39.93
N SER A 732 -44.39 54.01 -40.03
CA SER A 732 -43.21 53.23 -39.65
C SER A 732 -42.02 53.67 -40.51
N GLU A 733 -40.91 54.03 -39.87
CA GLU A 733 -39.66 54.30 -40.57
C GLU A 733 -39.00 52.98 -40.97
N SER A 734 -38.30 52.95 -42.08
CA SER A 734 -37.53 51.79 -42.51
C SER A 734 -36.21 52.21 -43.13
N PHE A 735 -35.20 51.36 -43.04
CA PHE A 735 -33.92 51.55 -43.70
C PHE A 735 -33.52 50.28 -44.46
N ILE A 736 -32.74 50.47 -45.52
CA ILE A 736 -32.27 49.39 -46.39
C ILE A 736 -30.87 49.01 -45.93
N VAL A 737 -30.69 47.74 -45.55
CA VAL A 737 -29.38 47.16 -45.33
C VAL A 737 -28.87 46.58 -46.66
N PRO A 738 -27.73 47.04 -47.19
CA PRO A 738 -27.23 46.59 -48.49
C PRO A 738 -26.72 45.14 -48.45
N ALA A 739 -26.83 44.43 -49.58
CA ALA A 739 -26.15 43.16 -49.80
C ALA A 739 -24.64 43.28 -49.49
N GLY A 740 -24.05 42.23 -48.91
CA GLY A 740 -22.68 42.22 -48.41
C GLY A 740 -22.54 42.63 -46.94
N SER A 741 -23.61 43.14 -46.31
CA SER A 741 -23.62 43.45 -44.87
C SER A 741 -23.67 42.19 -44.00
N TYR A 742 -23.28 42.32 -42.73
CA TYR A 742 -23.34 41.25 -41.73
C TYR A 742 -24.24 41.67 -40.57
N LYS A 743 -25.15 40.77 -40.17
CA LYS A 743 -25.93 40.93 -38.94
C LYS A 743 -25.11 40.48 -37.74
N TYR A 744 -25.08 41.30 -36.70
CA TYR A 744 -24.48 40.97 -35.41
C TYR A 744 -25.57 40.91 -34.34
N THR A 745 -25.42 39.94 -33.43
CA THR A 745 -26.23 39.85 -32.21
C THR A 745 -25.30 39.81 -31.00
N VAL A 746 -25.54 40.68 -30.02
CA VAL A 746 -24.78 40.72 -28.77
C VAL A 746 -25.72 40.51 -27.60
N ILE A 747 -25.44 39.49 -26.78
CA ILE A 747 -26.09 39.25 -25.51
C ILE A 747 -25.20 39.81 -24.41
N VAL A 748 -25.74 40.70 -23.58
CA VAL A 748 -25.02 41.37 -22.50
C VAL A 748 -25.74 41.17 -21.17
N ASN A 749 -24.97 40.95 -20.11
CA ASN A 749 -25.46 40.80 -18.74
C ASN A 749 -26.52 39.71 -18.56
N LYS A 750 -26.38 38.58 -19.26
CA LYS A 750 -27.19 37.39 -19.00
C LYS A 750 -26.63 36.67 -17.76
N THR A 751 -26.99 37.23 -16.60
CA THR A 751 -26.42 36.90 -15.29
C THR A 751 -27.52 36.59 -14.27
N LEU A 752 -28.65 36.04 -14.73
CA LEU A 752 -29.79 35.62 -13.90
C LEU A 752 -30.46 36.75 -13.10
N GLY A 753 -30.35 38.00 -13.58
CA GLY A 753 -30.95 39.16 -12.92
C GLY A 753 -30.25 39.57 -11.63
N GLN A 754 -28.96 39.24 -11.51
CA GLN A 754 -28.18 39.45 -10.29
C GLN A 754 -27.26 40.67 -10.31
N TRP A 755 -27.15 41.33 -11.46
CA TRP A 755 -26.16 42.38 -11.71
C TRP A 755 -26.76 43.56 -12.46
N ASP A 756 -26.29 44.73 -12.05
CA ASP A 756 -26.65 46.02 -12.61
C ASP A 756 -25.59 46.56 -13.55
N VAL A 757 -26.01 46.74 -14.80
CA VAL A 757 -25.19 47.32 -15.87
C VAL A 757 -25.83 48.58 -16.44
N THR A 758 -26.82 49.18 -15.77
CA THR A 758 -27.50 50.39 -16.24
C THR A 758 -26.56 51.57 -16.40
N GLU A 759 -25.59 51.69 -15.49
CA GLU A 759 -24.52 52.70 -15.50
C GLU A 759 -23.21 52.20 -16.13
N ALA A 760 -23.22 51.00 -16.71
CA ALA A 760 -22.06 50.46 -17.41
C ALA A 760 -22.01 50.98 -18.85
N THR A 761 -20.81 51.31 -19.29
CA THR A 761 -20.53 51.71 -20.66
C THR A 761 -20.39 50.47 -21.52
N MET A 762 -21.25 50.38 -22.53
CA MET A 762 -21.25 49.32 -23.53
C MET A 762 -20.72 49.90 -24.84
N THR A 763 -19.61 49.35 -25.33
CA THR A 763 -18.90 49.89 -26.51
C THR A 763 -18.72 48.82 -27.56
N ASP A 764 -19.03 49.15 -28.80
CA ASP A 764 -18.78 48.28 -29.96
C ASP A 764 -17.89 49.00 -30.97
N THR A 765 -16.84 48.34 -31.45
CA THR A 765 -15.87 48.96 -32.36
C THR A 765 -15.50 48.02 -33.50
N LEU A 766 -15.67 48.51 -34.73
CA LEU A 766 -15.15 47.93 -35.96
C LEU A 766 -13.71 48.40 -36.17
N SER A 767 -12.75 47.48 -36.20
CA SER A 767 -11.35 47.82 -36.43
C SER A 767 -10.67 46.82 -37.37
N PRO A 768 -9.90 47.30 -38.36
CA PRO A 768 -9.74 48.70 -38.78
C PRO A 768 -11.02 49.28 -39.44
N GLU A 769 -11.06 50.60 -39.70
CA GLU A 769 -12.25 51.34 -40.16
C GLU A 769 -12.63 51.10 -41.64
N TYR A 770 -12.67 49.84 -42.08
CA TYR A 770 -13.15 49.42 -43.40
C TYR A 770 -14.60 48.92 -43.39
N MET A 771 -15.29 49.09 -42.27
CA MET A 771 -16.73 48.84 -42.16
C MET A 771 -17.40 49.99 -41.39
N GLN A 772 -18.69 50.16 -41.63
CA GLN A 772 -19.54 51.06 -40.86
C GLN A 772 -20.88 50.39 -40.55
N TYR A 773 -21.52 50.79 -39.45
CA TYR A 773 -22.86 50.35 -39.11
C TYR A 773 -23.92 50.96 -40.05
N VAL A 774 -25.05 50.27 -40.18
CA VAL A 774 -26.15 50.67 -41.07
C VAL A 774 -27.43 50.85 -40.27
N GLY A 775 -28.05 52.03 -40.41
CA GLY A 775 -29.34 52.36 -39.82
C GLY A 775 -29.37 52.34 -38.29
N TYR A 776 -30.39 51.67 -37.74
CA TYR A 776 -30.63 51.60 -36.30
C TYR A 776 -30.20 50.26 -35.72
N MET A 777 -29.66 50.32 -34.51
CA MET A 777 -29.49 49.17 -33.63
C MET A 777 -30.74 48.95 -32.78
N LYS A 778 -31.25 47.72 -32.78
CA LYS A 778 -32.33 47.29 -31.90
C LYS A 778 -31.76 46.78 -30.59
N ILE A 779 -32.28 47.25 -29.46
CA ILE A 779 -31.90 46.78 -28.14
C ILE A 779 -33.15 46.29 -27.41
N THR A 780 -33.17 45.00 -27.07
CA THR A 780 -34.24 44.38 -26.29
C THR A 780 -33.76 44.18 -24.86
N ALA A 781 -34.46 44.77 -23.88
CA ALA A 781 -34.22 44.51 -22.46
C ALA A 781 -35.02 43.28 -22.00
N HIS A 782 -34.38 42.36 -21.29
CA HIS A 782 -34.98 41.13 -20.81
C HIS A 782 -34.85 40.98 -19.30
N ASN A 783 -35.94 40.58 -18.64
CA ASN A 783 -35.96 40.29 -17.21
C ASN A 783 -35.72 38.79 -17.00
N GLU A 784 -34.51 38.43 -16.59
CA GLU A 784 -34.10 37.05 -16.37
C GLU A 784 -34.87 36.34 -15.22
N VAL A 785 -35.46 37.08 -14.27
CA VAL A 785 -36.20 36.50 -13.14
C VAL A 785 -37.61 36.09 -13.57
N SER A 786 -38.30 36.95 -14.33
CA SER A 786 -39.63 36.63 -14.87
C SER A 786 -39.58 35.90 -16.22
N ASN A 787 -38.39 35.80 -16.82
CA ASN A 787 -38.12 35.25 -18.14
C ASN A 787 -38.99 35.90 -19.23
N LYS A 788 -39.04 37.24 -19.24
CA LYS A 788 -39.86 38.03 -20.18
C LYS A 788 -39.10 39.22 -20.73
N ASP A 789 -39.32 39.49 -22.01
CA ASP A 789 -38.91 40.75 -22.63
C ASP A 789 -39.72 41.89 -22.00
N VAL A 790 -39.02 43.00 -21.74
CA VAL A 790 -39.58 44.16 -21.06
C VAL A 790 -39.94 45.24 -22.06
N GLU A 791 -38.95 45.68 -22.84
CA GLU A 791 -39.08 46.82 -23.74
C GLU A 791 -38.01 46.74 -24.85
N ILE A 792 -38.34 47.33 -26.01
CA ILE A 792 -37.43 47.46 -27.15
C ILE A 792 -37.17 48.94 -27.41
N LYS A 793 -35.89 49.29 -27.62
CA LYS A 793 -35.45 50.64 -27.98
C LYS A 793 -34.53 50.60 -29.19
N TRP A 794 -34.56 51.66 -29.99
CA TRP A 794 -33.74 51.79 -31.19
C TRP A 794 -32.77 52.96 -31.08
N VAL A 795 -31.53 52.74 -31.50
CA VAL A 795 -30.47 53.76 -31.48
C VAL A 795 -29.90 53.93 -32.88
N ASN A 796 -29.93 55.16 -33.42
CA ASN A 796 -29.33 55.45 -34.72
C ASN A 796 -27.81 55.40 -34.63
N ILE A 797 -27.19 54.46 -35.35
CA ILE A 797 -25.74 54.26 -35.41
C ILE A 797 -25.21 54.36 -36.84
N ASP A 798 -26.04 54.82 -37.79
CA ASP A 798 -25.74 54.81 -39.21
C ASP A 798 -24.43 55.54 -39.54
N GLY A 799 -23.61 54.92 -40.39
CA GLY A 799 -22.34 55.48 -40.86
C GLY A 799 -21.18 55.50 -39.85
N LYS A 800 -21.41 55.08 -38.60
CA LYS A 800 -20.36 55.02 -37.56
C LYS A 800 -19.50 53.75 -37.65
N SER A 801 -18.23 53.83 -37.25
CA SER A 801 -17.33 52.67 -37.04
C SER A 801 -17.29 52.21 -35.58
N THR A 802 -17.74 53.05 -34.66
CA THR A 802 -17.79 52.79 -33.22
C THR A 802 -19.02 53.44 -32.60
N PHE A 803 -19.60 52.80 -31.59
CA PHE A 803 -20.63 53.39 -30.74
C PHE A 803 -20.38 53.07 -29.27
N SER A 804 -20.88 53.93 -28.40
CA SER A 804 -20.81 53.75 -26.95
C SER A 804 -22.09 54.29 -26.32
N LEU A 805 -22.68 53.57 -25.38
CA LEU A 805 -23.85 54.02 -24.63
C LEU A 805 -23.91 53.36 -23.26
N LYS A 806 -24.64 53.98 -22.34
CA LYS A 806 -25.17 53.34 -21.14
C LYS A 806 -26.65 53.04 -21.33
N PRO A 807 -27.18 51.91 -20.81
CA PRO A 807 -28.62 51.69 -20.78
C PRO A 807 -29.39 52.86 -20.12
N SER A 808 -28.79 53.55 -19.16
CA SER A 808 -29.39 54.73 -18.54
C SER A 808 -29.45 55.96 -19.47
N ASP A 809 -28.58 56.09 -20.46
CA ASP A 809 -28.67 57.17 -21.46
C ASP A 809 -29.95 57.05 -22.30
N ILE A 810 -30.42 55.81 -22.53
CA ILE A 810 -31.68 55.51 -23.23
C ILE A 810 -32.84 55.22 -22.28
N GLY A 811 -32.81 55.80 -21.09
CA GLY A 811 -33.97 55.83 -20.18
C GLY A 811 -34.26 54.54 -19.41
N TRP A 812 -33.42 53.50 -19.50
CA TRP A 812 -33.56 52.36 -18.58
C TRP A 812 -33.04 52.73 -17.19
N ARG A 813 -33.87 52.46 -16.18
CA ARG A 813 -33.59 52.79 -14.77
C ARG A 813 -33.66 51.56 -13.86
N SER A 814 -34.15 50.43 -14.37
CA SER A 814 -34.23 49.17 -13.65
C SER A 814 -32.88 48.47 -13.65
N GLN A 815 -32.49 47.97 -12.49
CA GLN A 815 -31.10 47.65 -12.20
C GLN A 815 -30.67 46.27 -12.68
N ASN A 816 -31.49 45.35 -13.20
CA ASN A 816 -31.04 43.94 -13.35
C ASN A 816 -31.40 43.27 -14.68
N TYR A 817 -31.53 44.02 -15.76
CA TYR A 817 -31.84 43.44 -17.07
C TYR A 817 -30.61 42.89 -17.79
N SER A 818 -30.83 41.84 -18.58
CA SER A 818 -29.95 41.50 -19.69
C SER A 818 -30.41 42.25 -20.94
N TYR A 819 -29.49 42.43 -21.89
CA TYR A 819 -29.76 43.20 -23.11
C TYR A 819 -29.32 42.40 -24.33
N GLN A 820 -30.18 42.37 -25.35
CA GLN A 820 -29.85 41.84 -26.67
C GLN A 820 -29.74 43.00 -27.66
N PHE A 821 -28.57 43.19 -28.24
CA PHE A 821 -28.30 44.15 -29.30
C PHE A 821 -28.35 43.42 -30.65
N GLU A 822 -29.09 43.96 -31.61
CA GLU A 822 -29.12 43.50 -33.00
C GLU A 822 -28.86 44.67 -33.93
N TYR A 823 -27.85 44.54 -34.79
CA TYR A 823 -27.46 45.59 -35.75
C TYR A 823 -26.71 45.00 -36.95
N TYR A 824 -26.54 45.83 -37.98
CA TYR A 824 -25.86 45.46 -39.22
C TYR A 824 -24.63 46.32 -39.45
N ALA A 825 -23.60 45.75 -40.04
CA ALA A 825 -22.44 46.49 -40.52
C ALA A 825 -22.11 46.12 -41.97
N THR A 826 -21.76 47.12 -42.77
CA THR A 826 -21.41 47.00 -44.19
C THR A 826 -19.96 47.39 -44.43
N PRO A 827 -19.25 46.76 -45.38
CA PRO A 827 -17.96 47.26 -45.85
C PRO A 827 -18.03 48.70 -46.36
N LYS A 828 -16.97 49.45 -46.10
CA LYS A 828 -16.74 50.84 -46.50
C LYS A 828 -15.35 50.95 -47.12
N ASN A 829 -15.17 51.81 -48.12
CA ASN A 829 -13.86 52.09 -48.72
C ASN A 829 -13.14 50.86 -49.34
N LEU A 830 -13.87 50.03 -50.09
CA LEU A 830 -13.32 48.83 -50.75
C LEU A 830 -12.26 49.13 -51.84
N GLY A 831 -12.08 50.38 -52.27
CA GLY A 831 -11.19 50.75 -53.37
C GLY A 831 -9.69 50.73 -53.04
N THR A 832 -9.33 50.65 -51.76
CA THR A 832 -7.92 50.74 -51.28
C THR A 832 -7.41 49.43 -50.70
N ILE A 833 -8.21 48.38 -50.69
CA ILE A 833 -7.90 47.09 -50.07
C ILE A 833 -8.10 45.96 -51.08
N SER A 834 -7.20 44.98 -51.07
CA SER A 834 -7.38 43.73 -51.80
C SER A 834 -8.17 42.74 -50.94
N LYS A 835 -7.68 42.51 -49.72
CA LYS A 835 -8.28 41.65 -48.71
C LYS A 835 -7.89 42.16 -47.33
N GLU A 836 -8.85 42.36 -46.44
CA GLU A 836 -8.60 42.84 -45.08
C GLU A 836 -9.49 42.13 -44.06
N ASN A 837 -8.99 42.02 -42.82
CA ASN A 837 -9.74 41.44 -41.71
C ASN A 837 -10.26 42.55 -40.81
N VAL A 838 -11.58 42.70 -40.73
CA VAL A 838 -12.23 43.63 -39.80
C VAL A 838 -12.77 42.85 -38.62
N THR A 839 -12.28 43.20 -37.43
CA THR A 839 -12.73 42.63 -36.17
C THR A 839 -13.71 43.58 -35.50
N ASN A 840 -14.93 43.09 -35.27
CA ASN A 840 -15.93 43.80 -34.52
C ASN A 840 -15.92 43.35 -33.05
N THR A 841 -15.60 44.23 -32.12
CA THR A 841 -15.47 43.93 -30.68
C THR A 841 -16.49 44.69 -29.84
N PHE A 842 -17.30 43.95 -29.08
CA PHE A 842 -18.20 44.51 -28.06
C PHE A 842 -17.56 44.37 -26.68
N LYS A 843 -17.63 45.41 -25.84
CA LYS A 843 -17.04 45.48 -24.50
C LYS A 843 -18.04 45.98 -23.46
N LEU A 844 -17.96 45.42 -22.25
CA LEU A 844 -18.64 45.90 -21.04
C LEU A 844 -17.58 46.36 -20.02
N ASP A 845 -17.65 47.60 -19.56
CA ASP A 845 -16.60 48.20 -18.72
C ASP A 845 -16.70 47.86 -17.22
N LYS A 846 -17.92 47.68 -16.69
CA LYS A 846 -18.20 47.36 -15.29
C LYS A 846 -19.57 46.70 -15.09
N ALA A 847 -19.80 46.21 -13.88
CA ALA A 847 -21.12 45.85 -13.38
C ALA A 847 -21.23 46.20 -11.89
N ARG A 848 -22.44 46.35 -11.38
CA ARG A 848 -22.73 46.74 -10.01
C ARG A 848 -23.61 45.70 -9.32
N ARG A 849 -23.33 45.42 -8.04
CA ARG A 849 -24.13 44.54 -7.20
C ARG A 849 -24.06 45.01 -5.75
N ASN A 850 -25.21 45.03 -5.06
CA ASN A 850 -25.30 45.46 -3.66
C ASN A 850 -24.62 46.81 -3.36
N GLY A 851 -24.74 47.76 -4.30
CA GLY A 851 -24.13 49.09 -4.20
C GLY A 851 -22.64 49.18 -4.54
N GLN A 852 -21.95 48.05 -4.73
CA GLN A 852 -20.53 47.97 -5.09
C GLN A 852 -20.32 47.85 -6.60
N ASP A 853 -19.42 48.67 -7.15
CA ASP A 853 -18.99 48.61 -8.55
C ASP A 853 -17.81 47.64 -8.73
N PHE A 854 -17.85 46.84 -9.81
CA PHE A 854 -16.81 45.91 -10.22
C PHE A 854 -16.33 46.27 -11.61
N THR A 855 -15.10 46.77 -11.71
CA THR A 855 -14.53 47.24 -12.98
C THR A 855 -13.89 46.10 -13.76
N PHE A 856 -14.28 45.95 -15.02
CA PHE A 856 -13.78 44.93 -15.92
C PHE A 856 -12.56 45.39 -16.72
N GLY A 857 -12.48 46.68 -17.07
CA GLY A 857 -11.50 47.13 -18.06
C GLY A 857 -11.74 46.42 -19.40
N ASP A 858 -10.68 46.02 -20.12
CA ASP A 858 -10.80 45.34 -21.42
C ASP A 858 -11.03 43.82 -21.35
N ALA A 859 -11.21 43.24 -20.15
CA ALA A 859 -11.29 41.80 -19.98
C ALA A 859 -12.64 41.21 -20.40
N VAL A 860 -13.74 41.94 -20.20
CA VAL A 860 -15.09 41.47 -20.52
C VAL A 860 -15.50 42.02 -21.89
N LYS A 861 -15.22 41.22 -22.91
CA LYS A 861 -15.50 41.55 -24.32
C LYS A 861 -15.76 40.30 -25.16
N SER A 862 -16.41 40.47 -26.31
CA SER A 862 -16.60 39.42 -27.30
C SER A 862 -16.42 40.00 -28.70
N SER A 863 -15.70 39.29 -29.56
CA SER A 863 -15.29 39.77 -30.88
C SER A 863 -15.66 38.79 -31.98
N GLN A 864 -15.95 39.32 -33.16
CA GLN A 864 -16.21 38.55 -34.37
C GLN A 864 -15.47 39.18 -35.54
N THR A 865 -14.74 38.37 -36.31
CA THR A 865 -13.96 38.85 -37.45
C THR A 865 -14.62 38.46 -38.77
N VAL A 866 -14.54 39.36 -39.73
CA VAL A 866 -14.92 39.12 -41.14
C VAL A 866 -13.75 39.48 -42.03
N THR A 867 -13.61 38.74 -43.11
CA THR A 867 -12.67 39.07 -44.17
C THR A 867 -13.43 39.75 -45.30
N ILE A 868 -13.07 41.00 -45.57
CA ILE A 868 -13.62 41.77 -46.68
C ILE A 868 -12.65 41.70 -47.86
N THR A 869 -13.20 41.53 -49.06
CA THR A 869 -12.43 41.58 -50.31
C THR A 869 -12.78 42.88 -51.00
N GLY A 870 -11.78 43.70 -51.30
CA GLY A 870 -11.99 44.96 -51.99
C GLY A 870 -11.74 44.87 -53.49
N ASN A 871 -11.83 46.02 -54.14
CA ASN A 871 -11.72 46.15 -55.59
C ASN A 871 -10.29 46.40 -56.05
N TYR A 872 -9.34 46.53 -55.12
CA TYR A 872 -7.94 46.81 -55.43
C TYR A 872 -7.19 45.52 -55.78
N ASN A 873 -7.00 45.28 -57.07
CA ASN A 873 -6.27 44.12 -57.59
C ASN A 873 -4.95 44.56 -58.24
N LEU A 874 -3.83 44.24 -57.61
CA LEU A 874 -2.49 44.37 -58.20
C LEU A 874 -2.04 43.01 -58.73
N SER A 875 -1.93 42.88 -60.05
CA SER A 875 -1.24 41.75 -60.68
C SER A 875 0.19 42.16 -61.01
N ALA A 876 1.16 41.69 -60.23
CA ALA A 876 2.58 41.86 -60.56
C ALA A 876 3.04 40.65 -61.38
N GLN A 877 3.62 40.90 -62.55
CA GLN A 877 4.25 39.87 -63.37
C GLN A 877 5.72 40.20 -63.51
N LYS A 878 6.59 39.29 -63.06
CA LYS A 878 8.04 39.44 -63.15
C LYS A 878 8.46 39.38 -64.63
N LYS A 879 8.86 40.53 -65.21
CA LYS A 879 9.25 40.61 -66.62
C LYS A 879 10.73 40.28 -66.89
N ALA A 880 11.63 40.64 -65.98
CA ALA A 880 13.07 40.34 -66.08
C ALA A 880 13.76 40.58 -64.73
N TRP A 881 14.99 40.09 -64.59
CA TRP A 881 15.92 40.56 -63.58
C TRP A 881 16.72 41.74 -64.14
N TYR A 882 16.85 42.82 -63.37
CA TYR A 882 17.84 43.88 -63.57
C TYR A 882 18.83 43.78 -62.42
N TYR A 883 20.11 43.59 -62.73
CA TYR A 883 21.18 43.55 -61.74
C TYR A 883 21.92 44.88 -61.80
N GLU A 884 21.71 45.72 -60.80
CA GLU A 884 22.48 46.94 -60.59
C GLU A 884 23.71 46.59 -59.75
N LYS A 885 24.90 46.99 -60.21
CA LYS A 885 26.11 46.84 -59.39
C LYS A 885 25.96 47.71 -58.13
N PRO A 886 26.29 47.20 -56.93
CA PRO A 886 26.28 48.03 -55.73
C PRO A 886 27.25 49.21 -55.90
N GLU A 887 26.78 50.42 -55.61
CA GLU A 887 27.68 51.55 -55.39
C GLU A 887 28.40 51.35 -54.06
N GLU A 888 29.73 51.34 -54.12
CA GLU A 888 30.58 51.41 -52.94
C GLU A 888 30.25 52.72 -52.21
N ASN A 889 29.63 52.62 -51.03
CA ASN A 889 29.18 53.69 -50.10
C ASN A 889 27.68 54.08 -50.11
N ALA A 890 26.76 53.19 -50.47
CA ALA A 890 25.35 53.41 -50.11
C ALA A 890 25.14 53.32 -48.58
N THR A 891 24.93 54.46 -47.91
CA THR A 891 24.46 54.53 -46.51
C THR A 891 22.95 54.29 -46.44
N THR A 892 22.54 53.38 -45.55
CA THR A 892 21.13 53.06 -45.22
C THR A 892 20.36 54.22 -44.62
#